data_AF-A0A3A1N8L1-F1
#
_entry.id   AF-A0A3A1N8L1-F1
#
_cell.length_a   1.000
_cell.length_b   1.000
_cell.length_c   1.000
_cell.angle_alpha   90.00
_cell.angle_beta   90.00
_cell.angle_gamma   90.00
#
_symmetry.space_group_name_H-M   'P 1'
#
loop_
_entity.id
_entity.type
_entity.pdbx_description
1 polymer ?
#
loop_
_entity_poly.entity_id
_entity_poly.type
_entity_poly.pdbx_seq_one_letter_code
_entity_poly.pdbx_strand_id
1 'polypeptide(L)'
;MTVSCGKESGIEPIANDPCEENPCGNPNQCPDQCTSVDTGDAITDDDLNPEGTVTETANGYLVDGSLTLNTEEETIVFAKADLDVQFNDDGTLKSISGTSEIPAPTNYFEFETPVQADIGFFTGKFLNENRDFEIKLVDERSYFVFAVSAGLELKLGVNNDPDAHKPLSIEAPVGGHITFIADYTDPMFFFSLGGDALGGDDNNSDNSNGDSSSSHNKLSSVSFGGSFGSNFMYEPTNPVQGNVVSFQANQVTGGTVSLFKLLKASGMYYQNRGFSADLDFNEPMESDFGVNYRAGINGKLDLSMEITSFISFGFPIGSGSAAVVAEASTNDGVTAKAFINGLVDPDLSWWPDFIPLMPDGDMNAYGFVEQTGNFDIGLSGSFDIQMPTGNQGMEGSVRATPEAFTMQGEVYSGDDVWGASAVFTTNETKCIATKPDNFSDGISETVTSQIDAAIETTQNAIQELEDAETQYDLELSLRGLRAALPGIIDQADAAIDDAVDAGITTGRNTINSYLSDNNRILCSDNLSGQIDAIVRGHRNALTRLRNAVNESNDNATTRIELEAALRDLASLDRINRTFSVTIIHGHPTFGCGDLWTMTASRSVTINETVLTSSQKAQLLEAADNVKYIEEADGIRIEAQDIVDQLPTVEELEGLKDNVEACVQELTNGIGGAGFTYNHDTKEFAHFIIINGEEKEVGSFNIFDKNELIEVSRPEIGDCNANGALNKLMEDAKARTKQNQ
;
A
#
# COMPACT_ATOMS: atom_id res chain seq x y z
N MET A 1 2.63 7.05 29.35
CA MET A 1 3.84 7.16 30.19
C MET A 1 5.03 7.03 29.25
N THR A 2 5.79 8.13 29.12
CA THR A 2 7.18 8.26 28.67
C THR A 2 7.74 7.22 27.70
N VAL A 3 7.86 7.60 26.42
CA VAL A 3 8.83 7.01 25.49
C VAL A 3 9.91 8.05 25.23
N SER A 4 11.14 7.65 25.54
CA SER A 4 12.38 8.41 25.44
C SER A 4 12.93 8.28 24.02
N CYS A 5 12.99 9.39 23.26
CA CYS A 5 13.75 9.46 22.01
C CYS A 5 15.23 9.69 22.33
N GLY A 6 16.06 8.69 22.05
CA GLY A 6 17.51 8.74 22.23
C GLY A 6 18.18 9.67 21.21
N LYS A 7 19.06 10.52 21.73
CA LYS A 7 20.11 11.25 21.01
C LYS A 7 21.16 10.26 20.49
N GLU A 8 21.68 10.50 19.28
CA GLU A 8 23.10 10.67 18.96
C GLU A 8 23.36 10.38 17.47
N SER A 9 23.53 11.44 16.68
CA SER A 9 24.39 11.43 15.50
C SER A 9 25.12 12.77 15.45
N GLY A 10 26.45 12.68 15.41
CA GLY A 10 27.36 13.79 15.68
C GLY A 10 27.32 14.87 14.61
N ILE A 11 26.92 16.07 15.05
CA ILE A 11 27.38 17.33 14.47
C ILE A 11 28.46 17.81 15.44
N GLU A 12 29.70 17.98 14.97
CA GLU A 12 30.73 18.65 15.76
C GLU A 12 30.19 20.02 16.23
N PRO A 13 30.43 20.43 17.48
CA PRO A 13 29.90 21.70 17.96
C PRO A 13 30.50 22.83 17.13
N ILE A 14 29.69 23.37 16.22
CA ILE A 14 29.93 24.69 15.64
C ILE A 14 30.03 25.63 16.84
N ALA A 15 31.12 26.37 16.89
CA ALA A 15 31.61 27.15 18.03
C ALA A 15 30.48 27.69 18.93
N ASN A 16 30.61 27.49 20.25
CA ASN A 16 29.71 28.04 21.27
C ASN A 16 29.27 29.46 20.88
N ASP A 17 27.97 29.64 20.69
CA ASP A 17 27.38 30.91 20.32
C ASP A 17 27.57 31.91 21.49
N PRO A 18 28.34 33.00 21.31
CA PRO A 18 28.51 34.02 22.34
C PRO A 18 27.18 34.67 22.76
N CYS A 19 26.10 34.51 21.99
CA CYS A 19 24.76 34.96 22.34
C CYS A 19 24.05 34.06 23.36
N GLU A 20 24.49 32.83 23.61
CA GLU A 20 23.88 31.96 24.63
C GLU A 20 24.41 32.19 26.06
N GLU A 21 25.69 32.57 26.24
CA GLU A 21 26.29 32.75 27.58
C GLU A 21 26.18 34.17 28.14
N ASN A 22 26.31 35.21 27.28
CA ASN A 22 26.23 36.61 27.70
C ASN A 22 25.81 37.52 26.54
N PRO A 23 24.53 37.46 26.11
CA PRO A 23 24.04 38.16 24.92
C PRO A 23 24.27 39.67 24.96
N CYS A 24 24.26 40.29 26.16
CA CYS A 24 24.44 41.74 26.29
C CYS A 24 25.91 42.18 26.50
N GLY A 25 26.85 41.23 26.52
CA GLY A 25 28.29 41.52 26.56
C GLY A 25 28.88 41.90 25.20
N ASN A 26 28.21 41.52 24.09
CA ASN A 26 28.66 41.74 22.70
C ASN A 26 27.49 42.20 21.80
N PRO A 27 26.96 43.43 21.98
CA PRO A 27 25.74 43.90 21.31
C PRO A 27 25.83 43.98 19.77
N ASN A 28 27.04 44.03 19.19
CA ASN A 28 27.22 44.02 17.74
C ASN A 28 27.09 42.60 17.13
N GLN A 29 27.10 41.55 17.96
CA GLN A 29 27.00 40.15 17.54
C GLN A 29 25.65 39.53 17.91
N CYS A 30 24.95 40.09 18.91
CA CYS A 30 23.66 39.60 19.42
C CYS A 30 22.60 40.72 19.47
N PRO A 31 22.34 41.43 18.36
CA PRO A 31 21.52 42.65 18.36
C PRO A 31 20.07 42.40 18.82
N ASP A 32 19.55 41.20 18.57
CA ASP A 32 18.12 40.86 18.78
C ASP A 32 17.82 40.30 20.19
N GLN A 33 18.84 39.99 21.00
CA GLN A 33 18.66 39.40 22.34
C GLN A 33 18.79 40.41 23.49
N CYS A 34 19.09 41.67 23.16
CA CYS A 34 19.23 42.76 24.13
C CYS A 34 18.49 44.03 23.70
N THR A 35 17.41 43.90 22.92
CA THR A 35 16.51 45.02 22.63
C THR A 35 15.69 45.32 23.88
N SER A 36 16.10 46.34 24.64
CA SER A 36 15.10 47.15 25.33
C SER A 36 14.18 47.71 24.25
N VAL A 37 12.91 47.33 24.26
CA VAL A 37 11.90 47.96 23.41
C VAL A 37 11.92 49.44 23.74
N ASP A 38 12.39 50.26 22.81
CA ASP A 38 12.26 51.70 22.93
C ASP A 38 10.76 52.02 22.79
N THR A 39 10.13 52.38 23.90
CA THR A 39 8.70 52.65 23.96
C THR A 39 8.33 53.99 23.31
N GLY A 40 9.32 54.74 22.81
CA GLY A 40 9.15 56.12 22.38
C GLY A 40 8.89 57.04 23.58
N ASP A 41 9.14 58.34 23.39
CA ASP A 41 8.76 59.35 24.36
C ASP A 41 7.26 59.64 24.26
N ALA A 42 6.58 59.67 25.41
CA ALA A 42 5.17 60.00 25.46
C ALA A 42 4.97 61.48 25.11
N ILE A 43 4.14 61.77 24.09
CA ILE A 43 3.76 63.14 23.76
C ILE A 43 2.98 63.74 24.92
N THR A 44 3.33 64.94 25.35
CA THR A 44 2.68 65.69 26.42
C THR A 44 2.10 67.00 25.93
N ASP A 45 1.35 67.69 26.78
CA ASP A 45 0.80 69.02 26.47
C ASP A 45 1.90 70.05 26.14
N ASP A 46 3.08 69.95 26.78
CA ASP A 46 4.21 70.87 26.55
C ASP A 46 4.82 70.71 25.14
N ASP A 47 4.62 69.56 24.50
CA ASP A 47 5.12 69.26 23.16
C ASP A 47 4.20 69.83 22.06
N LEU A 48 2.98 70.22 22.42
CA LEU A 48 1.92 70.65 21.51
C LEU A 48 1.65 72.16 21.59
N ASN A 49 1.70 72.83 20.45
CA ASN A 49 1.49 74.28 20.34
C ASN A 49 0.34 74.58 19.36
N PRO A 50 -0.88 74.83 19.87
CA PRO A 50 -2.02 75.17 19.03
C PRO A 50 -2.00 76.65 18.62
N GLU A 51 -2.31 76.92 17.35
CA GLU A 51 -2.49 78.25 16.78
C GLU A 51 -3.88 78.38 16.10
N GLY A 52 -4.48 79.57 16.18
CA GLY A 52 -5.82 79.83 15.64
C GLY A 52 -6.87 80.02 16.74
N THR A 53 -8.05 79.43 16.56
CA THR A 53 -9.13 79.46 17.56
C THR A 53 -9.04 78.22 18.45
N VAL A 54 -8.62 78.40 19.71
CA VAL A 54 -8.51 77.32 20.69
C VAL A 54 -9.64 77.43 21.71
N THR A 55 -10.36 76.33 21.92
CA THR A 55 -11.45 76.23 22.92
C THR A 55 -11.15 75.14 23.94
N GLU A 56 -10.87 75.54 25.18
CA GLU A 56 -10.64 74.62 26.30
C GLU A 56 -11.83 73.68 26.54
N THR A 57 -11.53 72.42 26.82
CA THR A 57 -12.50 71.39 27.23
C THR A 57 -12.18 70.89 28.64
N ALA A 58 -12.91 69.88 29.13
CA ALA A 58 -12.66 69.34 30.47
C ALA A 58 -11.30 68.60 30.59
N ASN A 59 -10.83 68.01 29.49
CA ASN A 59 -9.67 67.10 29.48
C ASN A 59 -8.65 67.46 28.37
N GLY A 60 -8.68 68.68 27.83
CA GLY A 60 -7.85 69.12 26.71
C GLY A 60 -8.48 70.32 25.98
N TYR A 61 -8.42 70.38 24.65
CA TYR A 61 -8.90 71.53 23.88
C TYR A 61 -9.30 71.18 22.44
N LEU A 62 -10.14 72.03 21.85
CA LEU A 62 -10.46 72.03 20.42
C LEU A 62 -9.58 73.06 19.69
N VAL A 63 -9.03 72.71 18.52
CA VAL A 63 -8.20 73.58 17.68
C VAL A 63 -8.84 73.75 16.31
N ASP A 64 -9.18 74.99 15.93
CA ASP A 64 -9.52 75.40 14.56
C ASP A 64 -8.43 76.37 14.06
N GLY A 65 -7.49 75.84 13.26
CA GLY A 65 -6.30 76.55 12.79
C GLY A 65 -5.15 75.61 12.45
N SER A 66 -4.16 75.50 13.34
CA SER A 66 -3.05 74.55 13.20
C SER A 66 -2.57 74.05 14.56
N LEU A 67 -2.08 72.81 14.60
CA LEU A 67 -1.43 72.24 15.77
C LEU A 67 0.02 71.92 15.42
N THR A 68 0.96 72.38 16.22
CA THR A 68 2.39 72.08 16.03
C THR A 68 2.84 71.09 17.10
N LEU A 69 3.44 69.97 16.70
CA LEU A 69 4.11 69.03 17.57
C LEU A 69 5.62 69.25 17.46
N ASN A 70 6.28 69.48 18.59
CA ASN A 70 7.75 69.52 18.66
C ASN A 70 8.24 68.16 19.12
N THR A 71 9.08 67.52 18.31
CA THR A 71 9.82 66.31 18.70
C THR A 71 11.30 66.64 18.88
N GLU A 72 12.11 65.70 19.37
CA GLU A 72 13.55 65.94 19.52
C GLU A 72 14.24 66.17 18.16
N GLU A 73 13.71 65.59 17.09
CA GLU A 73 14.32 65.60 15.75
C GLU A 73 13.71 66.66 14.82
N GLU A 74 12.41 66.94 14.92
CA GLU A 74 11.70 67.77 13.95
C GLU A 74 10.44 68.48 14.51
N THR A 75 9.98 69.48 13.77
CA THR A 75 8.74 70.21 14.08
C THR A 75 7.68 69.81 13.07
N ILE A 76 6.63 69.17 13.55
CA ILE A 76 5.54 68.64 12.74
C ILE A 76 4.35 69.58 12.82
N VAL A 77 3.86 70.04 11.68
CA VAL A 77 2.76 71.01 11.60
C VAL A 77 1.52 70.36 10.98
N PHE A 78 0.48 70.19 11.80
CA PHE A 78 -0.86 69.81 11.36
C PHE A 78 -1.60 71.09 10.92
N ALA A 79 -1.45 71.44 9.65
CA ALA A 79 -2.08 72.65 9.08
C ALA A 79 -3.58 72.45 8.80
N LYS A 80 -4.35 73.55 8.80
CA LYS A 80 -5.82 73.54 8.61
C LYS A 80 -6.52 72.51 9.51
N ALA A 81 -6.07 72.46 10.76
CA ALA A 81 -6.56 71.57 11.79
C ALA A 81 -7.96 71.98 12.25
N ASP A 82 -8.86 71.01 12.32
CA ASP A 82 -10.09 71.03 13.13
C ASP A 82 -10.03 69.78 14.02
N LEU A 83 -9.42 69.92 15.21
CA LEU A 83 -8.96 68.81 16.05
C LEU A 83 -9.53 68.89 17.47
N ASP A 84 -9.97 67.74 18.00
CA ASP A 84 -10.20 67.50 19.42
C ASP A 84 -8.99 66.79 20.02
N VAL A 85 -8.29 67.48 20.92
CA VAL A 85 -7.09 67.02 21.61
C VAL A 85 -7.44 66.75 23.07
N GLN A 86 -7.14 65.54 23.55
CA GLN A 86 -7.40 65.14 24.94
C GLN A 86 -6.16 64.53 25.57
N PHE A 87 -5.98 64.77 26.87
CA PHE A 87 -4.87 64.27 27.68
C PHE A 87 -5.36 63.35 28.80
N ASN A 88 -4.45 62.50 29.30
CA ASN A 88 -4.62 61.73 30.51
C ASN A 88 -4.37 62.60 31.75
N ASP A 89 -4.72 62.08 32.93
CA ASP A 89 -4.52 62.77 34.21
C ASP A 89 -3.03 63.06 34.53
N ASP A 90 -2.11 62.31 33.91
CA ASP A 90 -0.66 62.49 34.05
C ASP A 90 -0.06 63.49 33.04
N GLY A 91 -0.89 64.10 32.19
CA GLY A 91 -0.47 65.08 31.18
C GLY A 91 -0.01 64.49 29.84
N THR A 92 -0.01 63.15 29.70
CA THR A 92 0.29 62.49 28.43
C THR A 92 -0.88 62.58 27.45
N LEU A 93 -0.59 62.64 26.16
CA LEU A 93 -1.58 62.69 25.10
C LEU A 93 -2.40 61.40 25.09
N LYS A 94 -3.72 61.55 25.19
CA LYS A 94 -4.66 60.45 25.20
C LYS A 94 -5.25 60.18 23.83
N SER A 95 -5.66 61.23 23.13
CA SER A 95 -6.24 61.12 21.79
C SER A 95 -6.19 62.45 21.04
N ILE A 96 -6.00 62.36 19.74
CA ILE A 96 -6.27 63.42 18.77
C ILE A 96 -7.27 62.85 17.79
N SER A 97 -8.32 63.60 17.48
CA SER A 97 -9.29 63.22 16.44
C SER A 97 -9.85 64.44 15.72
N GLY A 98 -10.17 64.31 14.44
CA GLY A 98 -10.71 65.41 13.64
C GLY A 98 -10.14 65.39 12.24
N THR A 99 -9.87 66.57 11.67
CA THR A 99 -9.26 66.68 10.34
C THR A 99 -8.04 67.59 10.35
N SER A 100 -7.05 67.27 9.51
CA SER A 100 -5.91 68.16 9.25
C SER A 100 -5.32 67.89 7.87
N GLU A 101 -4.46 68.79 7.39
CA GLU A 101 -3.50 68.43 6.35
C GLU A 101 -2.50 67.42 6.92
N ILE A 102 -2.13 66.41 6.11
CA ILE A 102 -1.16 65.38 6.50
C ILE A 102 0.23 66.02 6.52
N PRO A 103 0.92 66.05 7.66
CA PRO A 103 2.32 66.49 7.71
C PRO A 103 3.20 65.47 6.97
N ALA A 104 4.16 65.96 6.18
CA ALA A 104 5.18 65.09 5.60
C ALA A 104 5.96 64.39 6.73
N PRO A 105 6.08 63.05 6.72
CA PRO A 105 6.71 62.31 7.81
C PRO A 105 8.22 62.47 7.89
N THR A 106 8.90 62.77 6.76
CA THR A 106 10.36 62.91 6.67
C THR A 106 10.75 63.72 5.43
N ASN A 107 12.03 64.08 5.31
CA ASN A 107 12.61 64.67 4.07
C ASN A 107 12.57 63.74 2.84
N TYR A 108 12.18 62.47 2.98
CA TYR A 108 12.19 61.50 1.87
C TYR A 108 10.91 61.52 1.04
N PHE A 109 9.83 62.15 1.52
CA PHE A 109 8.53 62.20 0.84
C PHE A 109 7.93 63.59 0.95
N GLU A 110 7.71 64.26 -0.19
CA GLU A 110 6.96 65.51 -0.27
C GLU A 110 5.61 65.26 -0.97
N PHE A 111 4.50 65.68 -0.37
CA PHE A 111 3.21 65.71 -1.06
C PHE A 111 3.22 66.84 -2.10
N GLU A 112 2.94 66.54 -3.38
CA GLU A 112 2.94 67.58 -4.42
C GLU A 112 1.88 68.66 -4.17
N THR A 113 0.77 68.27 -3.55
CA THR A 113 -0.27 69.17 -3.06
C THR A 113 -0.67 68.79 -1.64
N PRO A 114 -0.94 69.75 -0.73
CA PRO A 114 -1.39 69.44 0.62
C PRO A 114 -2.70 68.64 0.60
N VAL A 115 -2.75 67.57 1.38
CA VAL A 115 -3.88 66.62 1.40
C VAL A 115 -4.56 66.68 2.76
N GLN A 116 -5.87 66.92 2.76
CA GLN A 116 -6.69 66.89 3.97
C GLN A 116 -7.15 65.44 4.26
N ALA A 117 -7.03 65.01 5.51
CA ALA A 117 -7.41 63.68 5.96
C ALA A 117 -8.09 63.72 7.34
N ASP A 118 -8.89 62.69 7.62
CA ASP A 118 -9.34 62.41 8.98
C ASP A 118 -8.15 61.85 9.76
N ILE A 119 -7.88 62.39 10.95
CA ILE A 119 -6.76 61.97 11.79
C ILE A 119 -7.26 61.31 13.08
N GLY A 120 -6.52 60.31 13.56
CA GLY A 120 -6.67 59.69 14.86
C GLY A 120 -5.31 59.40 15.51
N PHE A 121 -5.27 59.31 16.83
CA PHE A 121 -4.08 58.89 17.59
C PHE A 121 -4.41 57.65 18.44
N PHE A 122 -3.68 56.56 18.23
CA PHE A 122 -3.98 55.25 18.82
C PHE A 122 -2.71 54.50 19.20
N THR A 123 -2.78 53.67 20.24
CA THR A 123 -1.70 52.74 20.55
C THR A 123 -1.60 51.63 19.49
N GLY A 124 -0.40 51.11 19.25
CA GLY A 124 -0.16 49.98 18.36
C GLY A 124 -0.98 48.77 18.78
N LYS A 125 -1.09 48.52 20.09
CA LYS A 125 -1.95 47.46 20.62
C LYS A 125 -3.41 47.62 20.20
N PHE A 126 -3.96 48.82 20.34
CA PHE A 126 -5.35 49.08 19.93
C PHE A 126 -5.52 48.85 18.44
N LEU A 127 -4.57 49.33 17.62
CA LEU A 127 -4.60 49.14 16.17
C LEU A 127 -4.52 47.66 15.80
N ASN A 128 -3.54 46.91 16.31
CA ASN A 128 -3.37 45.48 16.09
C ASN A 128 -4.60 44.65 16.50
N GLU A 129 -5.33 45.04 17.56
CA GLU A 129 -6.52 44.32 18.05
C GLU A 129 -7.83 44.71 17.34
N ASN A 130 -7.94 45.92 16.79
CA ASN A 130 -9.21 46.50 16.30
C ASN A 130 -9.20 46.86 14.81
N ARG A 131 -8.05 46.74 14.15
CA ARG A 131 -7.85 47.01 12.72
C ARG A 131 -6.96 45.92 12.15
N ASP A 132 -7.32 45.45 10.96
CA ASP A 132 -6.51 44.52 10.20
C ASP A 132 -5.65 45.32 9.23
N PHE A 133 -4.45 45.67 9.69
CA PHE A 133 -3.41 46.23 8.83
C PHE A 133 -2.51 45.08 8.37
N GLU A 134 -1.97 45.18 7.15
CA GLU A 134 -1.08 44.15 6.57
C GLU A 134 0.24 43.99 7.35
N ILE A 135 0.49 44.87 8.33
CA ILE A 135 1.66 44.93 9.19
C ILE A 135 1.30 44.83 10.68
N LYS A 136 2.26 44.40 11.49
CA LYS A 136 2.18 44.43 12.95
C LYS A 136 2.95 45.64 13.49
N LEU A 137 2.26 46.49 14.25
CA LEU A 137 2.83 47.65 14.94
C LEU A 137 3.34 47.27 16.34
N VAL A 138 4.23 48.08 16.93
CA VAL A 138 4.73 47.87 18.30
C VAL A 138 3.63 48.25 19.29
N ASP A 139 3.26 47.32 20.18
CA ASP A 139 2.07 47.43 21.02
C ASP A 139 2.10 48.66 21.95
N GLU A 140 3.27 48.95 22.53
CA GLU A 140 3.48 50.02 23.51
C GLU A 140 3.57 51.43 22.89
N ARG A 141 3.79 51.54 21.58
CA ARG A 141 3.92 52.83 20.88
C ARG A 141 2.58 53.38 20.47
N SER A 142 2.52 54.69 20.23
CA SER A 142 1.32 55.36 19.74
C SER A 142 1.56 55.98 18.36
N TYR A 143 0.57 55.84 17.48
CA TYR A 143 0.68 56.18 16.08
C TYR A 143 -0.43 57.15 15.69
N PHE A 144 -0.08 58.10 14.82
CA PHE A 144 -1.02 58.91 14.09
C PHE A 144 -1.54 58.12 12.89
N VAL A 145 -2.85 58.03 12.75
CA VAL A 145 -3.51 57.32 11.66
C VAL A 145 -4.36 58.31 10.89
N PHE A 146 -4.08 58.43 9.60
CA PHE A 146 -4.77 59.33 8.68
C PHE A 146 -5.55 58.52 7.65
N ALA A 147 -6.82 58.84 7.46
CA ALA A 147 -7.66 58.26 6.42
C ALA A 147 -7.83 59.25 5.26
N VAL A 148 -7.26 58.91 4.11
CA VAL A 148 -7.22 59.76 2.92
C VAL A 148 -8.23 59.28 1.88
N SER A 149 -9.23 60.12 1.58
CA SER A 149 -10.30 59.77 0.62
C SER A 149 -9.98 60.15 -0.84
N ALA A 150 -8.78 60.67 -1.11
CA ALA A 150 -8.33 61.12 -2.43
C ALA A 150 -7.01 60.42 -2.81
N GLY A 151 -6.70 60.38 -4.10
CA GLY A 151 -5.39 59.92 -4.57
C GLY A 151 -4.27 60.84 -4.09
N LEU A 152 -3.08 60.27 -3.86
CA LEU A 152 -1.90 60.98 -3.38
C LEU A 152 -0.89 61.14 -4.52
N GLU A 153 -0.32 62.33 -4.67
CA GLU A 153 0.86 62.56 -5.51
C GLU A 153 2.04 62.91 -4.59
N LEU A 154 3.08 62.10 -4.65
CA LEU A 154 4.24 62.11 -3.78
C LEU A 154 5.52 62.30 -4.61
N LYS A 155 6.50 63.00 -4.07
CA LYS A 155 7.88 63.03 -4.56
C LYS A 155 8.77 62.28 -3.59
N LEU A 156 9.38 61.21 -4.07
CA LEU A 156 10.31 60.39 -3.31
C LEU A 156 11.73 60.92 -3.51
N GLY A 157 12.44 61.34 -2.47
CA GLY A 157 13.87 61.64 -2.55
C GLY A 157 14.66 60.43 -3.03
N VAL A 158 15.55 60.60 -4.01
CA VAL A 158 16.45 59.56 -4.54
C VAL A 158 17.90 59.91 -4.21
N ASN A 159 18.67 58.92 -3.73
CA ASN A 159 20.08 59.06 -3.35
C ASN A 159 20.35 60.05 -2.18
N ASN A 160 21.63 60.32 -1.92
CA ASN A 160 22.08 61.39 -1.02
C ASN A 160 21.99 62.79 -1.67
N ASP A 161 21.29 62.94 -2.80
CA ASP A 161 21.07 64.22 -3.48
C ASP A 161 19.68 64.76 -3.06
N PRO A 162 19.63 65.80 -2.22
CA PRO A 162 18.36 66.32 -1.68
C PRO A 162 17.43 66.93 -2.75
N ASP A 163 17.93 67.22 -3.96
CA ASP A 163 17.13 67.80 -5.05
C ASP A 163 16.60 66.76 -6.05
N ALA A 164 17.05 65.51 -5.94
CA ALA A 164 16.67 64.45 -6.87
C ALA A 164 15.43 63.73 -6.33
N HIS A 165 14.33 63.74 -7.10
CA HIS A 165 13.08 63.10 -6.71
C HIS A 165 12.48 62.21 -7.81
N LYS A 166 11.76 61.16 -7.40
CA LYS A 166 10.94 60.29 -8.25
C LYS A 166 9.46 60.53 -7.95
N PRO A 167 8.63 60.90 -8.93
CA PRO A 167 7.19 61.09 -8.71
C PRO A 167 6.49 59.73 -8.51
N LEU A 168 5.67 59.63 -7.48
CA LEU A 168 4.83 58.48 -7.16
C LEU A 168 3.38 58.95 -7.03
N SER A 169 2.48 58.37 -7.81
CA SER A 169 1.04 58.60 -7.67
C SER A 169 0.40 57.36 -7.08
N ILE A 170 -0.43 57.52 -6.05
CA ILE A 170 -1.18 56.46 -5.39
C ILE A 170 -2.66 56.75 -5.60
N GLU A 171 -3.37 55.84 -6.27
CA GLU A 171 -4.81 55.98 -6.44
C GLU A 171 -5.56 55.46 -5.22
N ALA A 172 -6.61 56.16 -4.80
CA ALA A 172 -7.46 55.69 -3.72
C ALA A 172 -8.33 54.50 -4.19
N PRO A 173 -8.46 53.42 -3.41
CA PRO A 173 -9.28 52.27 -3.79
C PRO A 173 -10.76 52.66 -3.95
N VAL A 174 -11.46 52.02 -4.90
CA VAL A 174 -12.86 52.33 -5.22
C VAL A 174 -13.76 52.08 -4.01
N GLY A 175 -14.28 53.16 -3.41
CA GLY A 175 -15.14 53.09 -2.22
C GLY A 175 -14.39 52.92 -0.89
N GLY A 176 -13.06 53.06 -0.89
CA GLY A 176 -12.19 53.01 0.30
C GLY A 176 -11.41 54.31 0.53
N HIS A 177 -10.43 54.24 1.44
CA HIS A 177 -9.47 55.30 1.72
C HIS A 177 -8.06 54.71 1.77
N ILE A 178 -7.05 55.52 1.44
CA ILE A 178 -5.66 55.19 1.73
C ILE A 178 -5.44 55.43 3.23
N THR A 179 -4.91 54.45 3.96
CA THR A 179 -4.53 54.68 5.36
C THR A 179 -3.05 55.02 5.42
N PHE A 180 -2.73 56.16 6.02
CA PHE A 180 -1.36 56.57 6.31
C PHE A 180 -1.13 56.51 7.81
N ILE A 181 -0.14 55.74 8.25
CA ILE A 181 0.24 55.58 9.65
C ILE A 181 1.60 56.25 9.83
N ALA A 182 1.75 57.06 10.88
CA ALA A 182 3.01 57.72 11.20
C ALA A 182 3.32 57.68 12.70
N ASP A 183 4.59 57.51 13.03
CA ASP A 183 5.17 57.84 14.34
C ASP A 183 6.18 58.97 14.10
N TYR A 184 5.92 60.13 14.67
CA TYR A 184 6.79 61.31 14.54
C TYR A 184 7.81 61.42 15.69
N THR A 185 7.64 60.64 16.77
CA THR A 185 8.59 60.60 17.89
C THR A 185 9.81 59.73 17.57
N ASP A 186 9.63 58.81 16.63
CA ASP A 186 10.68 58.01 15.99
C ASP A 186 10.27 57.82 14.53
N PRO A 187 10.87 58.59 13.60
CA PRO A 187 10.34 58.73 12.25
C PRO A 187 10.03 57.39 11.59
N MET A 188 8.73 57.11 11.50
CA MET A 188 8.15 55.93 10.88
C MET A 188 6.92 56.34 10.09
N PHE A 189 6.77 55.73 8.92
CA PHE A 189 5.57 55.89 8.13
C PHE A 189 5.19 54.59 7.42
N PHE A 190 3.89 54.39 7.21
CA PHE A 190 3.35 53.28 6.41
C PHE A 190 2.12 53.73 5.64
N PHE A 191 2.12 53.50 4.33
CA PHE A 191 0.95 53.64 3.47
C PHE A 191 0.32 52.27 3.24
N SER A 192 -0.93 52.13 3.65
CA SER A 192 -1.77 50.96 3.44
C SER A 192 -2.82 51.25 2.39
N LEU A 193 -2.82 50.45 1.31
CA LEU A 193 -3.83 50.47 0.26
C LEU A 193 -4.95 49.44 0.48
N GLY A 194 -4.78 48.56 1.49
CA GLY A 194 -5.73 47.52 1.87
C GLY A 194 -5.42 46.17 1.21
N GLY A 195 -5.67 45.07 1.96
CA GLY A 195 -5.20 43.72 1.64
C GLY A 195 -5.61 43.13 0.29
N ASP A 196 -6.65 43.65 -0.36
CA ASP A 196 -7.10 43.19 -1.69
C ASP A 196 -6.11 43.60 -2.81
N ALA A 197 -5.24 44.59 -2.56
CA ALA A 197 -4.19 45.02 -3.49
C ALA A 197 -2.96 44.07 -3.53
N LEU A 198 -2.80 43.20 -2.52
CA LEU A 198 -1.68 42.26 -2.42
C LEU A 198 -1.88 40.97 -3.24
N GLY A 199 -3.07 40.78 -3.80
CA GLY A 199 -3.49 39.57 -4.54
C GLY A 199 -3.62 39.74 -6.06
N GLY A 200 -3.03 40.79 -6.63
CA GLY A 200 -3.01 41.02 -8.07
C GLY A 200 -2.29 39.91 -8.83
N ASP A 201 -3.04 38.91 -9.25
CA ASP A 201 -2.60 37.87 -10.16
C ASP A 201 -2.21 38.54 -11.49
N ASP A 202 -0.91 38.71 -11.76
CA ASP A 202 -0.32 39.17 -13.03
C ASP A 202 -0.52 38.11 -14.15
N ASN A 203 -1.68 37.47 -14.19
CA ASN A 203 -2.10 36.48 -15.17
C ASN A 203 -2.75 37.11 -16.41
N ASN A 204 -2.41 38.36 -16.73
CA ASN A 204 -2.62 38.88 -18.08
C ASN A 204 -1.30 38.83 -18.86
N SER A 205 -0.93 37.61 -19.25
CA SER A 205 -0.01 37.33 -20.35
C SER A 205 -0.65 37.82 -21.67
N ASP A 206 -0.70 39.13 -21.87
CA ASP A 206 -0.76 39.69 -23.21
C ASP A 206 0.65 39.65 -23.78
N ASN A 207 0.86 38.66 -24.63
CA ASN A 207 2.03 38.49 -25.48
C ASN A 207 2.12 39.68 -26.46
N SER A 208 2.62 40.81 -25.98
CA SER A 208 2.93 41.98 -26.80
C SER A 208 4.41 42.29 -26.66
N ASN A 209 5.17 41.90 -27.69
CA ASN A 209 6.46 42.49 -28.02
C ASN A 209 6.28 44.01 -28.19
N GLY A 210 6.45 44.75 -27.09
CA GLY A 210 6.37 46.19 -27.03
C GLY A 210 7.49 46.70 -26.15
N ASP A 211 8.57 47.13 -26.80
CA ASP A 211 9.61 47.98 -26.23
C ASP A 211 8.95 49.28 -25.72
N SER A 212 8.60 49.31 -24.44
CA SER A 212 8.05 50.49 -23.79
C SER A 212 8.62 50.61 -22.39
N SER A 213 9.62 51.46 -22.30
CA SER A 213 10.27 51.96 -21.09
C SER A 213 9.34 52.88 -20.26
N SER A 214 8.08 52.50 -20.01
CA SER A 214 7.25 53.25 -19.07
C SER A 214 7.29 52.54 -17.72
N SER A 215 8.23 52.97 -16.89
CA SER A 215 8.27 52.70 -15.45
C SER A 215 7.03 53.32 -14.78
N HIS A 216 5.85 52.75 -14.99
CA HIS A 216 4.74 53.02 -14.08
C HIS A 216 5.16 52.49 -12.71
N ASN A 217 5.19 53.39 -11.74
CA ASN A 217 5.93 53.26 -10.51
C ASN A 217 5.27 52.18 -9.62
N LYS A 218 5.78 50.92 -9.61
CA LYS A 218 5.14 49.75 -8.97
C LYS A 218 4.67 49.95 -7.52
N LEU A 219 5.20 50.94 -6.79
CA LEU A 219 4.72 51.38 -5.47
C LEU A 219 3.29 51.98 -5.49
N SER A 220 2.76 52.39 -6.65
CA SER A 220 1.46 53.06 -6.79
C SER A 220 0.28 52.17 -6.44
N SER A 221 0.50 50.85 -6.42
CA SER A 221 -0.53 49.83 -6.26
C SER A 221 -0.23 48.85 -5.14
N VAL A 222 0.75 49.12 -4.28
CA VAL A 222 1.11 48.26 -3.13
C VAL A 222 1.33 49.07 -1.87
N SER A 223 1.11 48.45 -0.71
CA SER A 223 1.41 49.08 0.59
C SER A 223 2.92 49.12 0.85
N PHE A 224 3.44 50.16 1.49
CA PHE A 224 4.87 50.31 1.79
C PHE A 224 5.12 51.22 2.99
N GLY A 225 6.27 51.05 3.64
CA GLY A 225 6.66 51.89 4.77
C GLY A 225 8.15 51.83 5.10
N GLY A 226 8.59 52.82 5.87
CA GLY A 226 9.96 52.98 6.37
C GLY A 226 9.96 53.41 7.83
N SER A 227 10.97 52.98 8.59
CA SER A 227 11.17 53.30 10.00
C SER A 227 12.65 53.45 10.32
N PHE A 228 13.01 54.55 10.99
CA PHE A 228 14.38 54.79 11.45
C PHE A 228 14.72 53.92 12.67
N GLY A 229 13.86 53.85 13.68
CA GLY A 229 14.03 52.98 14.86
C GLY A 229 13.59 51.52 14.69
N SER A 230 13.40 51.03 13.46
CA SER A 230 13.04 49.63 13.16
C SER A 230 11.69 49.19 13.76
N ASN A 231 10.67 50.05 13.73
CA ASN A 231 9.37 49.82 14.36
C ASN A 231 8.39 48.91 13.58
N PHE A 232 8.84 48.23 12.52
CA PHE A 232 8.07 47.15 11.90
C PHE A 232 8.49 45.81 12.47
N MET A 233 7.54 44.98 12.90
CA MET A 233 7.87 43.65 13.42
C MET A 233 7.59 42.56 12.38
N TYR A 234 8.63 41.81 11.98
CA TYR A 234 8.45 40.54 11.29
C TYR A 234 8.33 39.41 12.29
N GLU A 235 7.21 38.69 12.24
CA GLU A 235 6.97 37.47 13.01
C GLU A 235 6.55 36.36 12.04
N PRO A 236 7.30 35.25 11.92
CA PRO A 236 6.94 34.18 11.00
C PRO A 236 5.62 33.53 11.44
N THR A 237 4.64 33.47 10.54
CA THR A 237 3.38 32.75 10.78
C THR A 237 3.60 31.25 10.99
N ASN A 238 4.64 30.69 10.37
CA ASN A 238 5.10 29.32 10.57
C ASN A 238 6.58 29.35 10.99
N PRO A 239 6.92 29.43 12.29
CA PRO A 239 8.31 29.53 12.73
C PRO A 239 9.11 28.28 12.37
N VAL A 240 10.32 28.47 11.84
CA VAL A 240 11.28 27.38 11.59
C VAL A 240 11.99 27.05 12.90
N GLN A 241 11.83 25.84 13.44
CA GLN A 241 12.48 25.45 14.69
C GLN A 241 14.00 25.66 14.61
N GLY A 242 14.54 26.43 15.55
CA GLY A 242 15.99 26.59 15.77
C GLY A 242 16.73 27.62 14.92
N ASN A 243 16.15 28.13 13.81
CA ASN A 243 16.93 28.93 12.83
C ASN A 243 16.36 30.31 12.48
N VAL A 244 15.07 30.58 12.74
CA VAL A 244 14.44 31.85 12.32
C VAL A 244 13.82 32.56 13.53
N VAL A 245 14.36 33.73 13.85
CA VAL A 245 13.93 34.59 14.94
C VAL A 245 13.15 35.76 14.35
N SER A 246 12.01 36.09 14.96
CA SER A 246 11.29 37.33 14.69
C SER A 246 12.25 38.53 14.80
N PHE A 247 12.14 39.53 13.93
CA PHE A 247 13.07 40.65 13.92
C PHE A 247 12.38 41.98 13.64
N GLN A 248 13.02 43.05 14.10
CA GLN A 248 12.63 44.43 13.83
C GLN A 248 13.16 44.89 12.46
N ALA A 249 12.28 45.43 11.63
CA ALA A 249 12.54 45.83 10.26
C ALA A 249 12.47 47.35 10.11
N ASN A 250 13.34 47.89 9.27
CA ASN A 250 13.39 49.32 8.93
C ASN A 250 12.55 49.64 7.70
N GLN A 251 12.17 48.63 6.92
CA GLN A 251 11.34 48.81 5.74
C GLN A 251 10.41 47.64 5.55
N VAL A 252 9.24 47.94 4.99
CA VAL A 252 8.23 46.97 4.62
C VAL A 252 7.64 47.34 3.26
N THR A 253 7.41 46.35 2.41
CA THR A 253 6.78 46.57 1.10
C THR A 253 5.92 45.38 0.72
N GLY A 254 4.69 45.64 0.28
CA GLY A 254 3.79 44.64 -0.25
C GLY A 254 4.13 44.30 -1.70
N GLY A 255 3.97 43.03 -2.07
CA GLY A 255 4.09 42.60 -3.45
C GLY A 255 4.66 41.20 -3.58
N THR A 256 5.17 40.90 -4.78
CA THR A 256 5.80 39.63 -5.10
C THR A 256 7.29 39.80 -5.26
N VAL A 257 8.06 38.91 -4.62
CA VAL A 257 9.52 38.87 -4.64
C VAL A 257 10.02 37.53 -5.17
N SER A 258 11.05 37.54 -6.01
CA SER A 258 11.79 36.34 -6.40
C SER A 258 13.11 36.28 -5.63
N LEU A 259 13.28 35.24 -4.82
CA LEU A 259 14.45 34.94 -4.03
C LEU A 259 15.26 33.83 -4.75
N PHE A 260 16.48 34.18 -5.16
CA PHE A 260 17.45 33.27 -5.79
C PHE A 260 16.93 32.51 -7.02
N LYS A 261 15.87 33.00 -7.68
CA LYS A 261 15.19 32.35 -8.82
C LYS A 261 14.56 30.98 -8.53
N LEU A 262 14.56 30.55 -7.27
CA LEU A 262 14.03 29.26 -6.82
C LEU A 262 12.79 29.41 -5.94
N LEU A 263 12.59 30.57 -5.34
CA LEU A 263 11.46 30.86 -4.45
C LEU A 263 10.81 32.17 -4.85
N LYS A 264 9.56 32.13 -5.26
CA LYS A 264 8.72 33.31 -5.47
C LYS A 264 7.79 33.45 -4.27
N ALA A 265 7.75 34.61 -3.63
CA ALA A 265 6.92 34.85 -2.46
C ALA A 265 6.04 36.07 -2.68
N SER A 266 4.79 36.04 -2.23
CA SER A 266 3.84 37.15 -2.32
C SER A 266 3.26 37.47 -0.94
N GLY A 267 3.32 38.75 -0.56
CA GLY A 267 2.89 39.24 0.75
C GLY A 267 3.64 40.51 1.15
N MET A 268 3.71 40.77 2.46
CA MET A 268 4.51 41.88 3.00
C MET A 268 5.96 41.43 3.22
N TYR A 269 6.90 42.09 2.54
CA TYR A 269 8.33 41.85 2.64
C TYR A 269 8.98 42.84 3.60
N TYR A 270 9.49 42.33 4.72
CA TYR A 270 10.14 43.06 5.80
C TYR A 270 11.65 42.95 5.66
N GLN A 271 12.38 44.05 5.85
CA GLN A 271 13.85 44.03 5.82
C GLN A 271 14.44 44.95 6.90
N ASN A 272 15.55 44.54 7.49
CA ASN A 272 16.30 45.36 8.46
C ASN A 272 17.25 46.38 7.79
N ARG A 273 17.03 46.66 6.51
CA ARG A 273 17.77 47.66 5.75
C ARG A 273 17.00 48.97 5.78
N GLY A 274 17.70 50.09 5.98
CA GLY A 274 17.10 51.42 5.90
C GLY A 274 16.37 51.65 4.58
N PHE A 275 15.28 52.41 4.63
CA PHE A 275 14.47 52.73 3.46
C PHE A 275 15.32 53.44 2.39
N SER A 276 15.34 52.91 1.16
CA SER A 276 16.07 53.47 0.02
C SER A 276 15.18 53.53 -1.22
N ALA A 277 15.20 54.65 -1.93
CA ALA A 277 14.42 54.80 -3.17
C ALA A 277 15.02 54.05 -4.38
N ASP A 278 16.25 53.53 -4.26
CA ASP A 278 16.93 52.71 -5.28
C ASP A 278 16.69 51.21 -5.09
N LEU A 279 15.72 50.80 -4.25
CA LEU A 279 15.33 49.41 -4.13
C LEU A 279 14.71 48.91 -5.43
N ASP A 280 15.38 47.96 -6.08
CA ASP A 280 14.77 47.20 -7.17
C ASP A 280 13.84 46.13 -6.56
N PHE A 281 12.54 46.37 -6.64
CA PHE A 281 11.53 45.41 -6.16
C PHE A 281 11.42 44.16 -7.03
N ASN A 282 11.96 44.18 -8.27
CA ASN A 282 12.04 42.98 -9.10
C ASN A 282 13.17 42.07 -8.62
N GLU A 283 14.23 42.66 -8.10
CA GLU A 283 15.46 41.99 -7.68
C GLU A 283 15.94 42.58 -6.35
N PRO A 284 15.21 42.39 -5.24
CA PRO A 284 15.56 43.03 -3.98
C PRO A 284 16.89 42.54 -3.39
N MET A 285 17.43 41.45 -3.97
CA MET A 285 18.72 40.87 -3.64
C MET A 285 19.87 41.34 -4.54
N GLU A 286 19.60 42.09 -5.62
CA GLU A 286 20.67 42.68 -6.45
C GLU A 286 21.30 43.92 -5.83
N SER A 287 20.68 44.46 -4.77
CA SER A 287 21.37 45.37 -3.88
C SER A 287 22.38 44.59 -3.03
N ASP A 288 23.66 44.95 -3.07
CA ASP A 288 24.70 44.43 -2.18
C ASP A 288 24.19 44.32 -0.73
N PHE A 289 23.96 43.10 -0.25
CA PHE A 289 23.54 42.85 1.13
C PHE A 289 24.76 42.55 2.01
N GLY A 290 24.85 43.27 3.12
CA GLY A 290 25.94 43.14 4.08
C GLY A 290 25.76 41.98 5.06
N VAL A 291 26.80 41.72 5.86
CA VAL A 291 26.72 40.86 7.05
C VAL A 291 25.60 41.37 7.97
N ASN A 292 24.78 40.47 8.51
CA ASN A 292 23.60 40.76 9.34
C ASN A 292 22.36 41.28 8.58
N TYR A 293 22.33 41.19 7.24
CA TYR A 293 21.09 41.43 6.52
C TYR A 293 20.04 40.38 6.90
N ARG A 294 18.85 40.85 7.27
CA ARG A 294 17.67 40.05 7.56
C ARG A 294 16.52 40.53 6.70
N ALA A 295 15.81 39.57 6.11
CA ALA A 295 14.53 39.83 5.49
C ALA A 295 13.53 38.73 5.82
N GLY A 296 12.24 39.04 5.72
CA GLY A 296 11.16 38.15 6.09
C GLY A 296 9.94 38.44 5.24
N ILE A 297 9.24 37.40 4.81
CA ILE A 297 7.95 37.50 4.14
C ILE A 297 6.99 36.47 4.71
N ASN A 298 5.75 36.89 4.89
CA ASN A 298 4.62 36.02 5.20
C ASN A 298 3.62 36.12 4.05
N GLY A 299 3.10 34.99 3.61
CA GLY A 299 2.06 34.94 2.58
C GLY A 299 2.13 33.68 1.74
N LYS A 300 1.87 33.81 0.45
CA LYS A 300 1.96 32.68 -0.49
C LYS A 300 3.39 32.52 -0.95
N LEU A 301 3.93 31.30 -0.89
CA LEU A 301 5.22 30.96 -1.44
C LEU A 301 5.03 30.02 -2.63
N ASP A 302 5.88 30.11 -3.63
CA ASP A 302 5.89 29.25 -4.80
C ASP A 302 7.34 28.84 -5.04
N LEU A 303 7.62 27.56 -4.88
CA LEU A 303 8.94 27.00 -5.07
C LEU A 303 9.08 26.49 -6.49
N SER A 304 10.21 26.75 -7.11
CA SER A 304 10.58 26.21 -8.42
C SER A 304 12.00 25.64 -8.30
N MET A 305 12.09 24.33 -8.12
CA MET A 305 13.35 23.61 -7.95
C MET A 305 13.72 22.86 -9.23
N GLU A 306 14.94 23.08 -9.71
CA GLU A 306 15.52 22.32 -10.82
C GLU A 306 16.52 21.30 -10.24
N ILE A 307 16.11 20.03 -10.18
CA ILE A 307 17.00 18.93 -9.77
C ILE A 307 17.75 18.45 -11.03
N THR A 308 19.08 18.64 -11.02
CA THR A 308 20.06 18.26 -12.07
C THR A 308 19.49 17.77 -13.40
N SER A 309 18.83 18.68 -14.14
CA SER A 309 18.47 18.54 -15.57
C SER A 309 17.53 17.38 -15.96
N PHE A 310 16.87 16.68 -15.03
CA PHE A 310 15.90 15.62 -15.36
C PHE A 310 14.52 15.81 -14.73
N ILE A 311 14.42 16.58 -13.63
CA ILE A 311 13.14 16.94 -12.99
C ILE A 311 13.17 18.43 -12.62
N SER A 312 12.24 19.20 -13.15
CA SER A 312 11.86 20.51 -12.61
C SER A 312 10.55 20.34 -11.87
N PHE A 313 10.47 20.74 -10.61
CA PHE A 313 9.24 20.63 -9.84
C PHE A 313 9.04 21.85 -8.93
N GLY A 314 7.78 22.17 -8.71
CA GLY A 314 7.39 23.31 -7.91
C GLY A 314 6.02 23.12 -7.30
N PHE A 315 5.79 23.73 -6.15
CA PHE A 315 4.52 23.67 -5.45
C PHE A 315 4.28 24.98 -4.70
N PRO A 316 3.02 25.47 -4.67
CA PRO A 316 2.69 26.64 -3.89
C PRO A 316 2.37 26.28 -2.44
N ILE A 317 2.96 27.01 -1.52
CA ILE A 317 2.67 27.00 -0.10
C ILE A 317 1.65 28.12 0.15
N GLY A 318 0.41 27.75 0.45
CA GLY A 318 -0.70 28.70 0.59
C GLY A 318 -0.57 29.62 1.81
N SER A 319 0.06 29.12 2.88
CA SER A 319 0.41 29.87 4.08
C SER A 319 1.84 29.54 4.47
N GLY A 320 2.80 30.34 3.98
CA GLY A 320 4.22 30.15 4.20
C GLY A 320 4.91 31.38 4.79
N SER A 321 5.93 31.11 5.58
CA SER A 321 6.92 32.10 6.03
C SER A 321 8.24 31.80 5.35
N ALA A 322 8.86 32.83 4.76
CA ALA A 322 10.24 32.76 4.32
C ALA A 322 11.07 33.83 5.02
N ALA A 323 12.21 33.44 5.58
CA ALA A 323 13.16 34.36 6.21
C ALA A 323 14.53 34.22 5.58
N VAL A 324 15.09 35.35 5.15
CA VAL A 324 16.43 35.45 4.59
C VAL A 324 17.38 35.93 5.68
N VAL A 325 18.45 35.18 5.92
CA VAL A 325 19.54 35.58 6.82
C VAL A 325 20.85 35.55 6.05
N ALA A 326 21.59 36.65 6.09
CA ALA A 326 22.90 36.78 5.47
C ALA A 326 24.02 36.78 6.53
N GLU A 327 24.86 35.75 6.49
CA GLU A 327 25.93 35.53 7.47
C GLU A 327 27.31 35.61 6.81
N ALA A 328 28.33 35.92 7.61
CA ALA A 328 29.72 35.86 7.16
C ALA A 328 30.15 34.40 6.98
N SER A 329 30.67 34.05 5.80
CA SER A 329 31.15 32.71 5.48
C SER A 329 32.67 32.62 5.51
N THR A 330 33.20 31.45 5.88
CA THR A 330 34.64 31.19 5.92
C THR A 330 35.28 31.07 4.53
N ASN A 331 34.49 30.97 3.46
CA ASN A 331 34.94 30.70 2.09
C ASN A 331 34.71 31.89 1.14
N ASP A 332 35.09 33.09 1.58
CA ASP A 332 35.08 34.37 0.81
C ASP A 332 33.70 35.00 0.54
N GLY A 333 33.04 35.52 1.59
CA GLY A 333 31.98 36.53 1.43
C GLY A 333 30.85 36.47 2.45
N VAL A 334 29.70 37.00 2.03
CA VAL A 334 28.41 36.90 2.73
C VAL A 334 27.59 35.80 2.07
N THR A 335 27.04 34.86 2.84
CA THR A 335 26.13 33.83 2.31
C THR A 335 24.72 34.08 2.84
N ALA A 336 23.76 34.22 1.94
CA ALA A 336 22.35 34.35 2.29
C ALA A 336 21.61 33.01 2.12
N LYS A 337 20.80 32.66 3.13
CA LYS A 337 19.88 31.52 3.09
C LYS A 337 18.46 31.99 3.32
N ALA A 338 17.54 31.58 2.45
CA ALA A 338 16.10 31.73 2.63
C ALA A 338 15.55 30.44 3.26
N PHE A 339 15.17 30.51 4.53
CA PHE A 339 14.49 29.42 5.24
C PHE A 339 13.00 29.47 4.96
N ILE A 340 12.39 28.32 4.72
CA ILE A 340 10.98 28.21 4.34
C ILE A 340 10.27 27.30 5.34
N ASN A 341 9.05 27.68 5.74
CA ASN A 341 8.12 26.80 6.43
C ASN A 341 6.68 27.16 6.06
N GLY A 342 5.81 26.18 5.84
CA GLY A 342 4.39 26.45 5.66
C GLY A 342 3.56 25.24 5.25
N LEU A 343 2.27 25.51 5.03
CA LEU A 343 1.29 24.51 4.65
C LEU A 343 1.06 24.54 3.13
N VAL A 344 1.19 23.38 2.50
CA VAL A 344 0.96 23.20 1.07
C VAL A 344 -0.51 22.86 0.81
N ASP A 345 -1.11 23.51 -0.18
CA ASP A 345 -2.53 23.37 -0.51
C ASP A 345 -2.80 22.03 -1.21
N PRO A 346 -3.77 21.20 -0.75
CA PRO A 346 -3.99 19.88 -1.29
C PRO A 346 -4.50 19.81 -2.73
N ASP A 347 -5.06 20.88 -3.28
CA ASP A 347 -5.79 20.84 -4.56
C ASP A 347 -4.90 20.89 -5.83
N LEU A 348 -3.59 20.78 -5.67
CA LEU A 348 -2.64 20.90 -6.77
C LEU A 348 -1.88 19.59 -6.95
N SER A 349 -2.16 18.88 -8.04
CA SER A 349 -1.26 17.82 -8.48
C SER A 349 0.08 18.45 -8.86
N TRP A 350 1.11 18.07 -8.13
CA TRP A 350 2.48 18.39 -8.47
C TRP A 350 2.99 17.15 -9.18
N TRP A 351 3.64 17.27 -10.35
CA TRP A 351 4.64 16.32 -10.87
C TRP A 351 4.87 16.38 -12.40
N PRO A 352 6.00 15.81 -12.88
CA PRO A 352 6.13 15.24 -14.22
C PRO A 352 5.36 13.91 -14.38
N ASP A 353 4.87 13.61 -15.59
CA ASP A 353 3.91 12.53 -15.92
C ASP A 353 4.23 11.10 -15.43
N PHE A 354 5.45 10.79 -14.98
CA PHE A 354 5.87 9.42 -14.68
C PHE A 354 5.64 8.96 -13.23
N ILE A 355 5.43 9.86 -12.25
CA ILE A 355 5.02 9.45 -10.88
C ILE A 355 4.12 10.53 -10.24
N PRO A 356 2.85 10.61 -10.64
CA PRO A 356 1.96 11.65 -10.13
C PRO A 356 1.84 11.55 -8.60
N LEU A 357 2.36 12.54 -7.87
CA LEU A 357 2.08 12.72 -6.45
C LEU A 357 0.92 13.69 -6.31
N MET A 358 -0.05 13.31 -5.49
CA MET A 358 -1.16 14.16 -5.11
C MET A 358 -1.15 14.30 -3.59
N PRO A 359 -1.23 15.51 -3.05
CA PRO A 359 -1.49 15.71 -1.63
C PRO A 359 -2.78 14.99 -1.22
N ASP A 360 -2.77 14.33 -0.06
CA ASP A 360 -3.98 13.87 0.60
C ASP A 360 -4.18 14.67 1.91
N GLY A 361 -4.39 15.98 1.76
CA GLY A 361 -4.56 16.94 2.85
C GLY A 361 -3.42 17.94 3.04
N ASP A 362 -3.42 18.64 4.17
CA ASP A 362 -2.43 19.66 4.51
C ASP A 362 -1.04 19.03 4.69
N MET A 363 -0.05 19.47 3.91
CA MET A 363 1.33 19.01 4.06
C MET A 363 2.23 20.13 4.59
N ASN A 364 3.20 19.76 5.43
CA ASN A 364 4.20 20.69 5.92
C ASN A 364 5.38 20.74 4.95
N ALA A 365 5.69 21.93 4.44
CA ALA A 365 6.92 22.22 3.71
C ALA A 365 7.93 22.88 4.64
N TYR A 366 9.20 22.48 4.58
CA TYR A 366 10.28 23.07 5.35
C TYR A 366 11.60 23.00 4.59
N GLY A 367 12.54 23.89 4.87
CA GLY A 367 13.88 23.78 4.30
C GLY A 367 14.60 25.10 4.10
N PHE A 368 15.59 25.11 3.22
CA PHE A 368 16.29 26.33 2.84
C PHE A 368 16.70 26.35 1.36
N VAL A 369 16.90 27.57 0.86
CA VAL A 369 17.52 27.87 -0.43
C VAL A 369 18.69 28.83 -0.19
N GLU A 370 19.85 28.55 -0.79
CA GLU A 370 21.04 29.38 -0.74
C GLU A 370 21.16 30.26 -1.99
N GLN A 371 21.85 31.40 -1.86
CA GLN A 371 22.16 32.29 -2.99
C GLN A 371 22.91 31.59 -4.13
N THR A 372 23.70 30.56 -3.84
CA THR A 372 24.43 29.75 -4.82
C THR A 372 23.52 28.94 -5.73
N GLY A 373 22.23 28.82 -5.40
CA GLY A 373 21.28 27.91 -6.05
C GLY A 373 21.21 26.53 -5.39
N ASN A 374 22.00 26.26 -4.34
CA ASN A 374 21.82 25.07 -3.52
C ASN A 374 20.52 25.14 -2.72
N PHE A 375 19.88 24.01 -2.48
CA PHE A 375 18.67 23.93 -1.68
C PHE A 375 18.53 22.58 -0.97
N ASP A 376 17.71 22.56 0.07
CA ASP A 376 17.28 21.35 0.76
C ASP A 376 15.86 21.58 1.28
N ILE A 377 14.89 21.01 0.57
CA ILE A 377 13.46 21.20 0.82
C ILE A 377 12.82 19.86 1.19
N GLY A 378 12.19 19.81 2.35
CA GLY A 378 11.39 18.69 2.82
C GLY A 378 9.89 18.99 2.72
N LEU A 379 9.12 17.95 2.43
CA LEU A 379 7.67 17.89 2.62
C LEU A 379 7.37 16.71 3.55
N SER A 380 6.35 16.85 4.41
CA SER A 380 5.87 15.74 5.24
C SER A 380 4.35 15.78 5.38
N GLY A 381 3.73 14.61 5.30
CA GLY A 381 2.28 14.41 5.40
C GLY A 381 1.82 13.19 4.60
N SER A 382 0.53 13.14 4.30
CA SER A 382 -0.10 12.10 3.49
C SER A 382 -0.16 12.52 2.02
N PHE A 383 0.18 11.59 1.14
CA PHE A 383 0.18 11.78 -0.31
C PHE A 383 -0.26 10.51 -1.03
N ASP A 384 -1.04 10.66 -2.08
CA ASP A 384 -1.37 9.60 -3.01
C ASP A 384 -0.33 9.51 -4.12
N ILE A 385 0.13 8.30 -4.42
CA ILE A 385 0.98 8.02 -5.57
C ILE A 385 0.17 7.27 -6.61
N GLN A 386 0.10 7.81 -7.82
CA GLN A 386 -0.46 7.07 -8.95
C GLN A 386 0.59 6.13 -9.54
N MET A 387 0.43 4.83 -9.32
CA MET A 387 1.24 3.77 -9.92
C MET A 387 0.54 3.14 -11.13
N PRO A 388 1.26 2.48 -12.06
CA PRO A 388 0.65 1.72 -13.16
C PRO A 388 -0.35 0.65 -12.71
N THR A 389 -0.19 0.16 -11.47
CA THR A 389 -1.05 -0.85 -10.84
C THR A 389 -2.25 -0.24 -10.09
N GLY A 390 -2.37 1.09 -10.02
CA GLY A 390 -3.43 1.82 -9.34
C GLY A 390 -2.90 2.95 -8.45
N ASN A 391 -3.80 3.76 -7.90
CA ASN A 391 -3.43 4.75 -6.90
C ASN A 391 -3.14 4.05 -5.57
N GLN A 392 -2.05 4.42 -4.93
CA GLN A 392 -1.62 3.91 -3.63
C GLN A 392 -1.44 5.08 -2.68
N GLY A 393 -2.15 5.07 -1.56
CA GLY A 393 -1.94 6.04 -0.49
C GLY A 393 -0.60 5.80 0.17
N MET A 394 0.14 6.88 0.40
CA MET A 394 1.41 6.86 1.12
C MET A 394 1.42 7.93 2.20
N GLU A 395 1.81 7.55 3.41
CA GLU A 395 2.07 8.50 4.49
C GLU A 395 3.57 8.58 4.72
N GLY A 396 4.16 9.78 4.69
CA GLY A 396 5.60 9.89 4.85
C GLY A 396 6.18 11.28 4.62
N SER A 397 7.39 11.28 4.06
CA SER A 397 8.15 12.49 3.76
C SER A 397 8.79 12.42 2.39
N VAL A 398 8.93 13.60 1.80
CA VAL A 398 9.65 13.84 0.57
C VAL A 398 10.76 14.82 0.86
N ARG A 399 11.93 14.64 0.26
CA ARG A 399 13.06 15.56 0.39
C ARG A 399 13.70 15.77 -0.97
N ALA A 400 14.00 17.02 -1.28
CA ALA A 400 14.60 17.43 -2.53
C ALA A 400 15.86 18.24 -2.30
N THR A 401 16.90 17.87 -3.03
CA THR A 401 18.20 18.53 -3.10
C THR A 401 18.57 18.71 -4.57
N PRO A 402 19.58 19.52 -4.92
CA PRO A 402 20.06 19.61 -6.29
C PRO A 402 20.43 18.26 -6.92
N GLU A 403 20.86 17.28 -6.10
CA GLU A 403 21.40 15.99 -6.56
C GLU A 403 20.35 14.89 -6.63
N ALA A 404 19.35 14.94 -5.74
CA ALA A 404 18.39 13.86 -5.58
C ALA A 404 17.03 14.33 -5.06
N PHE A 405 15.99 13.62 -5.49
CA PHE A 405 14.66 13.62 -4.90
C PHE A 405 14.45 12.30 -4.17
N THR A 406 14.05 12.34 -2.91
CA THR A 406 13.89 11.16 -2.06
C THR A 406 12.49 11.14 -1.47
N MET A 407 11.86 9.96 -1.46
CA MET A 407 10.59 9.70 -0.83
C MET A 407 10.77 8.57 0.19
N GLN A 408 10.14 8.69 1.35
CA GLN A 408 10.14 7.66 2.40
C GLN A 408 8.80 7.67 3.13
N GLY A 409 8.26 6.50 3.44
CA GLY A 409 6.94 6.39 4.07
C GLY A 409 6.37 4.99 4.05
N GLU A 410 5.06 4.88 4.18
CA GLU A 410 4.32 3.60 4.23
C GLU A 410 3.30 3.54 3.10
N VAL A 411 3.25 2.42 2.37
CA VAL A 411 2.30 2.14 1.28
C VAL A 411 1.29 1.10 1.75
N TYR A 412 0.01 1.42 1.60
CA TYR A 412 -1.10 0.57 2.05
C TYR A 412 -1.65 -0.29 0.91
N SER A 413 -1.49 -1.61 0.99
CA SER A 413 -1.99 -2.58 0.00
C SER A 413 -2.89 -3.61 0.67
N GLY A 414 -4.21 -3.38 0.63
CA GLY A 414 -5.16 -4.20 1.37
C GLY A 414 -5.00 -4.01 2.89
N ASP A 415 -4.73 -5.10 3.62
CA ASP A 415 -4.41 -5.07 5.07
C ASP A 415 -2.90 -4.95 5.34
N ASP A 416 -2.05 -4.95 4.30
CA ASP A 416 -0.59 -4.91 4.42
C ASP A 416 -0.05 -3.46 4.37
N VAL A 417 0.85 -3.13 5.31
CA VAL A 417 1.52 -1.83 5.40
C VAL A 417 3.00 -1.99 5.06
N TRP A 418 3.38 -1.60 3.85
CA TRP A 418 4.75 -1.74 3.33
C TRP A 418 5.57 -0.48 3.61
N GLY A 419 6.75 -0.60 4.19
CA GLY A 419 7.67 0.54 4.23
C GLY A 419 8.22 0.81 2.83
N ALA A 420 8.05 1.99 2.27
CA ALA A 420 8.50 2.34 0.93
C ALA A 420 9.55 3.46 0.97
N SER A 421 10.58 3.32 0.13
CA SER A 421 11.50 4.41 -0.18
C SER A 421 11.81 4.48 -1.66
N ALA A 422 11.96 5.68 -2.20
CA ALA A 422 12.35 5.90 -3.57
C ALA A 422 13.37 7.04 -3.64
N VAL A 423 14.47 6.83 -4.37
CA VAL A 423 15.52 7.82 -4.58
C VAL A 423 15.68 8.03 -6.07
N PHE A 424 15.53 9.27 -6.51
CA PHE A 424 15.62 9.70 -7.90
C PHE A 424 16.85 10.58 -8.04
N THR A 425 17.74 10.18 -8.93
CA THR A 425 18.95 10.92 -9.28
C THR A 425 18.99 11.15 -10.79
N THR A 426 19.95 11.93 -11.29
CA THR A 426 20.09 12.16 -12.74
C THR A 426 20.14 10.86 -13.54
N ASN A 427 20.84 9.86 -13.04
CA ASN A 427 21.17 8.65 -13.80
C ASN A 427 20.20 7.49 -13.55
N GLU A 428 19.63 7.43 -12.35
CA GLU A 428 18.79 6.30 -11.95
C GLU A 428 17.71 6.68 -10.94
N THR A 429 16.64 5.89 -10.96
CA THR A 429 15.63 5.81 -9.92
C THR A 429 15.79 4.48 -9.20
N LYS A 430 15.90 4.49 -7.87
CA LYS A 430 15.92 3.26 -7.05
C LYS A 430 14.75 3.27 -6.07
N CYS A 431 13.89 2.26 -6.17
CA CYS A 431 12.75 2.06 -5.28
C CYS A 431 12.97 0.81 -4.43
N ILE A 432 12.66 0.89 -3.14
CA ILE A 432 12.74 -0.22 -2.18
C ILE A 432 11.43 -0.30 -1.41
N ALA A 433 10.80 -1.47 -1.45
CA ALA A 433 9.70 -1.88 -0.58
C ALA A 433 10.25 -2.81 0.51
N THR A 434 9.98 -2.45 1.75
CA THR A 434 10.33 -3.17 2.97
C THR A 434 9.10 -3.93 3.43
N LYS A 435 9.29 -5.19 3.81
CA LYS A 435 8.17 -6.10 4.11
C LYS A 435 7.31 -5.59 5.27
N PRO A 436 5.99 -5.85 5.24
CA PRO A 436 5.08 -5.49 6.33
C PRO A 436 5.34 -6.37 7.58
N ASP A 437 4.89 -5.93 8.75
CA ASP A 437 5.08 -6.68 10.00
C ASP A 437 4.37 -8.05 9.99
N ASN A 438 3.20 -8.12 9.35
CA ASN A 438 2.42 -9.35 9.14
C ASN A 438 2.93 -10.19 7.94
N PHE A 439 4.11 -9.90 7.39
CA PHE A 439 4.65 -10.65 6.26
C PHE A 439 4.75 -12.15 6.54
N SER A 440 5.02 -12.58 7.77
CA SER A 440 5.02 -14.00 8.17
C SER A 440 3.68 -14.71 7.95
N ASP A 441 2.56 -14.00 8.09
CA ASP A 441 1.24 -14.61 8.33
C ASP A 441 0.66 -15.32 7.09
N GLY A 442 1.23 -15.06 5.91
CA GLY A 442 0.82 -15.67 4.63
C GLY A 442 1.87 -16.55 3.97
N ILE A 443 3.12 -16.54 4.47
CA ILE A 443 4.18 -17.39 3.89
C ILE A 443 3.88 -18.86 4.18
N SER A 444 3.50 -19.18 5.43
CA SER A 444 3.12 -20.54 5.79
C SER A 444 1.90 -20.99 4.99
N GLU A 445 0.85 -20.18 4.84
CA GLU A 445 -0.36 -20.58 4.12
C GLU A 445 -0.10 -20.82 2.62
N THR A 446 0.62 -19.91 1.94
CA THR A 446 0.92 -20.04 0.51
C THR A 446 1.90 -21.18 0.23
N VAL A 447 2.96 -21.33 1.04
CA VAL A 447 3.97 -22.38 0.85
C VAL A 447 3.40 -23.75 1.25
N THR A 448 2.73 -23.85 2.40
CA THR A 448 2.14 -25.09 2.89
C THR A 448 1.00 -25.56 1.99
N SER A 449 0.10 -24.69 1.51
CA SER A 449 -1.04 -25.15 0.68
C SER A 449 -0.64 -25.71 -0.69
N GLN A 450 0.34 -25.10 -1.38
CA GLN A 450 0.81 -25.62 -2.67
C GLN A 450 1.51 -26.98 -2.53
N ILE A 451 2.18 -27.20 -1.40
CA ILE A 451 2.93 -28.44 -1.13
C ILE A 451 1.99 -29.52 -0.60
N ASP A 452 1.06 -29.18 0.29
CA ASP A 452 0.01 -30.09 0.74
C ASP A 452 -0.80 -30.61 -0.46
N ALA A 453 -1.14 -29.75 -1.43
CA ALA A 453 -1.83 -30.16 -2.65
C ALA A 453 -0.99 -31.13 -3.52
N ALA A 454 0.31 -30.89 -3.64
CA ALA A 454 1.23 -31.76 -4.39
C ALA A 454 1.47 -33.11 -3.69
N ILE A 455 1.59 -33.10 -2.36
CA ILE A 455 1.71 -34.30 -1.52
C ILE A 455 0.42 -35.10 -1.57
N GLU A 456 -0.75 -34.47 -1.39
CA GLU A 456 -2.06 -35.12 -1.43
C GLU A 456 -2.29 -35.80 -2.78
N THR A 457 -1.95 -35.13 -3.89
CA THR A 457 -2.03 -35.72 -5.23
C THR A 457 -1.14 -36.96 -5.36
N THR A 458 0.07 -36.93 -4.80
CA THR A 458 1.03 -38.04 -4.85
C THR A 458 0.60 -39.19 -3.94
N GLN A 459 0.09 -38.90 -2.74
CA GLN A 459 -0.44 -39.88 -1.79
C GLN A 459 -1.67 -40.60 -2.36
N ASN A 460 -2.59 -39.86 -2.98
CA ASN A 460 -3.75 -40.44 -3.66
C ASN A 460 -3.32 -41.34 -4.82
N ALA A 461 -2.33 -40.94 -5.62
CA ALA A 461 -1.81 -41.78 -6.69
C ALA A 461 -1.14 -43.07 -6.17
N ILE A 462 -0.39 -43.01 -5.07
CA ILE A 462 0.20 -44.19 -4.42
C ILE A 462 -0.91 -45.12 -3.91
N GLN A 463 -1.91 -44.58 -3.21
CA GLN A 463 -3.01 -45.38 -2.65
C GLN A 463 -3.87 -46.02 -3.75
N GLU A 464 -4.18 -45.29 -4.82
CA GLU A 464 -4.91 -45.83 -5.99
C GLU A 464 -4.13 -46.97 -6.67
N LEU A 465 -2.79 -46.89 -6.69
CA LEU A 465 -1.91 -47.95 -7.21
C LEU A 465 -1.85 -49.17 -6.28
N GLU A 466 -1.73 -48.97 -4.96
CA GLU A 466 -1.78 -50.06 -3.96
C GLU A 466 -3.14 -50.78 -3.94
N ASP A 467 -4.23 -50.02 -4.07
CA ASP A 467 -5.59 -50.56 -4.18
C ASP A 467 -5.76 -51.35 -5.49
N ALA A 468 -5.19 -50.87 -6.59
CA ALA A 468 -5.19 -51.56 -7.88
C ALA A 468 -4.33 -52.84 -7.86
N GLU A 469 -3.19 -52.87 -7.15
CA GLU A 469 -2.37 -54.06 -6.93
C GLU A 469 -3.16 -55.16 -6.19
N THR A 470 -3.88 -54.75 -5.14
CA THR A 470 -4.69 -55.66 -4.32
C THR A 470 -5.84 -56.29 -5.12
N GLN A 471 -6.37 -55.58 -6.13
CA GLN A 471 -7.41 -56.07 -7.04
C GLN A 471 -6.85 -56.96 -8.18
N TYR A 472 -5.66 -56.64 -8.71
CA TYR A 472 -5.02 -57.38 -9.80
C TYR A 472 -4.51 -58.77 -9.40
N ASP A 473 -4.05 -58.96 -8.17
CA ASP A 473 -3.56 -60.26 -7.66
C ASP A 473 -4.70 -61.29 -7.45
N LEU A 474 -5.96 -60.85 -7.40
CA LEU A 474 -7.11 -61.69 -7.09
C LEU A 474 -7.89 -62.19 -8.32
N GLU A 475 -7.94 -61.42 -9.42
CA GLU A 475 -8.90 -61.68 -10.52
C GLU A 475 -8.40 -62.58 -11.66
N LEU A 476 -7.10 -62.89 -11.76
CA LEU A 476 -6.59 -63.73 -12.87
C LEU A 476 -5.72 -64.94 -12.46
N SER A 477 -5.88 -65.45 -11.23
CA SER A 477 -5.14 -66.63 -10.76
C SER A 477 -6.03 -67.87 -10.59
N LEU A 478 -5.45 -69.06 -10.80
CA LEU A 478 -6.09 -70.37 -10.56
C LEU A 478 -6.60 -70.51 -9.10
N ARG A 479 -6.09 -69.67 -8.18
CA ARG A 479 -6.52 -69.56 -6.78
C ARG A 479 -7.89 -68.88 -6.64
N GLY A 480 -8.15 -67.79 -7.36
CA GLY A 480 -9.48 -67.15 -7.39
C GLY A 480 -10.56 -68.08 -7.94
N LEU A 481 -10.23 -68.81 -9.01
CA LEU A 481 -11.10 -69.84 -9.57
C LEU A 481 -11.37 -70.99 -8.57
N ARG A 482 -10.35 -71.49 -7.87
CA ARG A 482 -10.51 -72.52 -6.80
C ARG A 482 -11.31 -72.02 -5.59
N ALA A 483 -11.34 -70.72 -5.32
CA ALA A 483 -12.16 -70.16 -4.24
C ALA A 483 -13.66 -70.09 -4.61
N ALA A 484 -13.98 -69.80 -5.88
CA ALA A 484 -15.36 -69.67 -6.34
C ALA A 484 -16.03 -71.02 -6.67
N LEU A 485 -15.28 -72.00 -7.19
CA LEU A 485 -15.82 -73.29 -7.65
C LEU A 485 -16.50 -74.15 -6.57
N PRO A 486 -16.01 -74.24 -5.31
CA PRO A 486 -16.68 -75.02 -4.27
C PRO A 486 -18.13 -74.62 -4.05
N GLY A 487 -18.43 -73.31 -4.05
CA GLY A 487 -19.81 -72.82 -3.90
C GLY A 487 -20.73 -73.22 -5.05
N ILE A 488 -20.21 -73.25 -6.29
CA ILE A 488 -20.96 -73.69 -7.48
C ILE A 488 -21.20 -75.22 -7.42
N ILE A 489 -20.21 -75.99 -6.98
CA ILE A 489 -20.32 -77.45 -6.84
C ILE A 489 -21.37 -77.80 -5.77
N ASP A 490 -21.34 -77.14 -4.62
CA ASP A 490 -22.26 -77.42 -3.52
C ASP A 490 -23.72 -77.04 -3.87
N GLN A 491 -23.93 -75.96 -4.62
CA GLN A 491 -25.25 -75.59 -5.13
C GLN A 491 -25.78 -76.59 -6.18
N ALA A 492 -24.92 -77.10 -7.06
CA ALA A 492 -25.29 -78.11 -8.04
C ALA A 492 -25.58 -79.47 -7.40
N ASP A 493 -24.81 -79.86 -6.37
CA ASP A 493 -25.08 -81.05 -5.55
C ASP A 493 -26.48 -80.94 -4.90
N ALA A 494 -26.81 -79.79 -4.31
CA ALA A 494 -28.13 -79.53 -3.72
C ALA A 494 -29.27 -79.60 -4.76
N ALA A 495 -29.09 -79.00 -5.94
CA ALA A 495 -30.09 -79.06 -7.01
C ALA A 495 -30.32 -80.49 -7.55
N ILE A 496 -29.30 -81.35 -7.52
CA ILE A 496 -29.44 -82.77 -7.86
C ILE A 496 -30.23 -83.50 -6.78
N ASP A 497 -29.97 -83.22 -5.50
CA ASP A 497 -30.72 -83.83 -4.40
C ASP A 497 -32.20 -83.43 -4.43
N ASP A 498 -32.49 -82.15 -4.70
CA ASP A 498 -33.86 -81.67 -4.95
C ASP A 498 -34.53 -82.43 -6.11
N ALA A 499 -33.78 -82.71 -7.19
CA ALA A 499 -34.28 -83.48 -8.33
C ALA A 499 -34.53 -84.96 -8.00
N VAL A 500 -33.72 -85.56 -7.13
CA VAL A 500 -33.92 -86.91 -6.61
C VAL A 500 -35.22 -86.95 -5.80
N ASP A 501 -35.40 -86.01 -4.88
CA ASP A 501 -36.58 -85.94 -4.01
C ASP A 501 -37.86 -85.66 -4.80
N ALA A 502 -37.82 -84.76 -5.78
CA ALA A 502 -38.92 -84.50 -6.71
C ALA A 502 -39.26 -85.75 -7.54
N GLY A 503 -38.24 -86.47 -8.02
CA GLY A 503 -38.40 -87.73 -8.76
C GLY A 503 -39.02 -88.84 -7.91
N ILE A 504 -38.56 -89.00 -6.65
CA ILE A 504 -39.10 -89.98 -5.70
C ILE A 504 -40.55 -89.63 -5.40
N THR A 505 -40.86 -88.37 -5.10
CA THR A 505 -42.21 -87.92 -4.79
C THR A 505 -43.17 -88.16 -5.96
N THR A 506 -42.78 -87.74 -7.16
CA THR A 506 -43.58 -87.94 -8.38
C THR A 506 -43.77 -89.42 -8.71
N GLY A 507 -42.71 -90.21 -8.59
CA GLY A 507 -42.78 -91.65 -8.80
C GLY A 507 -43.65 -92.36 -7.77
N ARG A 508 -43.51 -92.02 -6.47
CA ARG A 508 -44.34 -92.56 -5.39
C ARG A 508 -45.80 -92.20 -5.56
N ASN A 509 -46.11 -90.97 -5.95
CA ASN A 509 -47.49 -90.56 -6.27
C ASN A 509 -48.06 -91.38 -7.44
N THR A 510 -47.27 -91.60 -8.49
CA THR A 510 -47.67 -92.42 -9.65
C THR A 510 -47.92 -93.88 -9.28
N ILE A 511 -47.04 -94.47 -8.46
CA ILE A 511 -47.20 -95.84 -7.93
C ILE A 511 -48.46 -95.93 -7.07
N ASN A 512 -48.62 -95.01 -6.11
CA ASN A 512 -49.73 -95.04 -5.17
C ASN A 512 -51.09 -94.83 -5.87
N SER A 513 -51.16 -93.91 -6.84
CA SER A 513 -52.36 -93.76 -7.68
C SER A 513 -52.68 -95.06 -8.40
N TYR A 514 -51.69 -95.68 -9.05
CA TYR A 514 -51.90 -96.95 -9.76
C TYR A 514 -52.40 -98.06 -8.83
N LEU A 515 -51.81 -98.21 -7.64
CA LEU A 515 -52.22 -99.22 -6.67
C LEU A 515 -53.64 -98.97 -6.14
N SER A 516 -53.97 -97.71 -5.83
CA SER A 516 -55.30 -97.30 -5.37
C SER A 516 -56.37 -97.56 -6.44
N ASP A 517 -56.14 -97.08 -7.66
CA ASP A 517 -57.10 -97.19 -8.78
C ASP A 517 -57.40 -98.65 -9.15
N ASN A 518 -56.49 -99.57 -8.83
CA ASN A 518 -56.59 -100.99 -9.17
C ASN A 518 -56.82 -101.89 -7.94
N ASN A 519 -57.01 -101.30 -6.75
CA ASN A 519 -57.16 -101.99 -5.47
C ASN A 519 -56.06 -103.05 -5.21
N ARG A 520 -54.79 -102.61 -5.18
CA ARG A 520 -53.58 -103.44 -5.04
C ARG A 520 -52.70 -102.99 -3.88
N ILE A 521 -51.79 -103.86 -3.44
CA ILE A 521 -50.72 -103.51 -2.48
C ILE A 521 -49.35 -103.53 -3.15
N LEU A 522 -48.43 -102.68 -2.72
CA LEU A 522 -47.05 -102.65 -3.22
C LEU A 522 -46.26 -103.83 -2.63
N CYS A 523 -45.61 -104.61 -3.49
CA CYS A 523 -44.66 -105.65 -3.07
C CYS A 523 -43.23 -105.14 -3.18
N SER A 524 -42.89 -104.54 -4.32
CA SER A 524 -41.61 -103.87 -4.55
C SER A 524 -41.69 -102.99 -5.79
N ASP A 525 -40.76 -102.06 -5.92
CA ASP A 525 -40.55 -101.26 -7.13
C ASP A 525 -39.06 -101.02 -7.35
N ASN A 526 -38.71 -100.51 -8.54
CA ASN A 526 -37.35 -100.12 -8.88
C ASN A 526 -37.14 -98.60 -8.92
N LEU A 527 -38.03 -97.80 -8.31
CA LEU A 527 -38.04 -96.34 -8.45
C LEU A 527 -36.70 -95.71 -8.02
N SER A 528 -36.23 -96.03 -6.81
CA SER A 528 -34.97 -95.49 -6.29
C SER A 528 -33.79 -95.83 -7.20
N GLY A 529 -33.67 -97.10 -7.62
CA GLY A 529 -32.58 -97.54 -8.49
C GLY A 529 -32.58 -96.89 -9.88
N GLN A 530 -33.76 -96.51 -10.40
CA GLN A 530 -33.87 -95.75 -11.65
C GLN A 530 -33.47 -94.29 -11.47
N ILE A 531 -33.88 -93.65 -10.37
CA ILE A 531 -33.51 -92.26 -10.06
C ILE A 531 -32.00 -92.16 -9.82
N ASP A 532 -31.43 -93.07 -9.04
CA ASP A 532 -29.98 -93.16 -8.80
C ASP A 532 -29.19 -93.36 -10.10
N ALA A 533 -29.74 -94.07 -11.09
CA ALA A 533 -29.10 -94.25 -12.38
C ALA A 533 -29.11 -92.96 -13.22
N ILE A 534 -30.14 -92.12 -13.10
CA ILE A 534 -30.28 -90.86 -13.85
C ILE A 534 -29.31 -89.81 -13.34
N VAL A 535 -29.20 -89.63 -12.02
CA VAL A 535 -28.39 -88.56 -11.43
C VAL A 535 -26.90 -88.91 -11.31
N ARG A 536 -26.54 -90.20 -11.50
CA ARG A 536 -25.16 -90.69 -11.38
C ARG A 536 -24.16 -89.93 -12.25
N GLY A 537 -24.53 -89.62 -13.49
CA GLY A 537 -23.68 -88.86 -14.41
C GLY A 537 -23.35 -87.47 -13.86
N HIS A 538 -24.35 -86.78 -13.31
CA HIS A 538 -24.20 -85.46 -12.70
C HIS A 538 -23.31 -85.49 -11.45
N ARG A 539 -23.54 -86.46 -10.55
CA ARG A 539 -22.71 -86.63 -9.34
C ARG A 539 -21.24 -86.99 -9.66
N ASN A 540 -21.02 -87.79 -10.70
CA ASN A 540 -19.67 -88.12 -11.16
C ASN A 540 -18.94 -86.89 -11.73
N ALA A 541 -19.62 -86.04 -12.50
CA ALA A 541 -19.04 -84.81 -13.04
C ALA A 541 -18.67 -83.81 -11.93
N LEU A 542 -19.54 -83.63 -10.93
CA LEU A 542 -19.24 -82.80 -9.75
C LEU A 542 -18.07 -83.34 -8.94
N THR A 543 -18.01 -84.66 -8.74
CA THR A 543 -16.87 -85.30 -8.06
C THR A 543 -15.57 -85.11 -8.83
N ARG A 544 -15.62 -85.25 -10.16
CA ARG A 544 -14.45 -85.03 -11.03
C ARG A 544 -13.96 -83.58 -10.95
N LEU A 545 -14.88 -82.61 -11.00
CA LEU A 545 -14.53 -81.20 -10.83
C LEU A 545 -13.97 -80.91 -9.45
N ARG A 546 -14.59 -81.42 -8.37
CA ARG A 546 -14.10 -81.27 -7.00
C ARG A 546 -12.69 -81.85 -6.85
N ASN A 547 -12.40 -83.00 -7.46
CA ASN A 547 -11.06 -83.59 -7.48
C ASN A 547 -10.05 -82.75 -8.27
N ALA A 548 -10.44 -82.24 -9.45
CA ALA A 548 -9.58 -81.37 -10.26
C ALA A 548 -9.27 -80.04 -9.57
N VAL A 549 -10.24 -79.46 -8.85
CA VAL A 549 -10.10 -78.25 -8.04
C VAL A 549 -9.14 -78.48 -6.86
N ASN A 550 -9.26 -79.63 -6.19
CA ASN A 550 -8.47 -79.99 -5.01
C ASN A 550 -7.06 -80.51 -5.33
N GLU A 551 -6.72 -80.75 -6.60
CA GLU A 551 -5.37 -81.13 -7.01
C GLU A 551 -4.41 -79.96 -6.75
N SER A 552 -3.43 -80.17 -5.88
CA SER A 552 -2.51 -79.10 -5.43
C SER A 552 -1.41 -78.80 -6.45
N ASN A 553 -1.09 -79.74 -7.34
CA ASN A 553 -0.07 -79.53 -8.36
C ASN A 553 -0.63 -78.76 -9.55
N ASP A 554 -0.12 -77.56 -9.81
CA ASP A 554 -0.50 -76.76 -10.97
C ASP A 554 0.46 -77.01 -12.13
N ASN A 555 0.07 -77.87 -13.08
CA ASN A 555 0.85 -78.21 -14.25
C ASN A 555 -0.07 -78.35 -15.47
N ALA A 556 0.51 -78.46 -16.67
CA ALA A 556 -0.26 -78.57 -17.91
C ALA A 556 -1.29 -79.72 -17.90
N THR A 557 -0.99 -80.83 -17.23
CA THR A 557 -1.91 -81.98 -17.15
C THR A 557 -3.12 -81.69 -16.25
N THR A 558 -2.90 -81.03 -15.11
CA THR A 558 -3.98 -80.69 -14.18
C THR A 558 -4.89 -79.59 -14.71
N ARG A 559 -4.36 -78.67 -15.54
CA ARG A 559 -5.16 -77.68 -16.27
C ARG A 559 -6.03 -78.27 -17.37
N ILE A 560 -5.50 -79.22 -18.14
CA ILE A 560 -6.30 -79.96 -19.12
C ILE A 560 -7.45 -80.71 -18.41
N GLU A 561 -7.15 -81.32 -17.26
CA GLU A 561 -8.18 -82.04 -16.49
C GLU A 561 -9.21 -81.09 -15.86
N LEU A 562 -8.80 -79.91 -15.37
CA LEU A 562 -9.71 -78.89 -14.85
C LEU A 562 -10.60 -78.30 -15.94
N GLU A 563 -10.04 -77.97 -17.12
CA GLU A 563 -10.82 -77.55 -18.29
C GLU A 563 -11.84 -78.62 -18.67
N ALA A 564 -11.40 -79.88 -18.78
CA ALA A 564 -12.27 -81.00 -19.12
C ALA A 564 -13.40 -81.18 -18.10
N ALA A 565 -13.10 -81.07 -16.81
CA ALA A 565 -14.10 -81.21 -15.74
C ALA A 565 -15.12 -80.05 -15.72
N LEU A 566 -14.67 -78.82 -15.98
CA LEU A 566 -15.56 -77.65 -16.10
C LEU A 566 -16.54 -77.80 -17.27
N ARG A 567 -16.04 -78.25 -18.44
CA ARG A 567 -16.88 -78.48 -19.62
C ARG A 567 -17.84 -79.66 -19.44
N ASP A 568 -17.38 -80.74 -18.79
CA ASP A 568 -18.20 -81.92 -18.49
C ASP A 568 -19.40 -81.51 -17.61
N LEU A 569 -19.17 -80.75 -16.54
CA LEU A 569 -20.23 -80.22 -15.69
C LEU A 569 -21.16 -79.26 -16.44
N ALA A 570 -20.62 -78.33 -17.23
CA ALA A 570 -21.43 -77.39 -18.01
C ALA A 570 -22.34 -78.08 -19.05
N SER A 571 -21.97 -79.28 -19.52
CA SER A 571 -22.78 -80.09 -20.43
C SER A 571 -23.99 -80.78 -19.75
N LEU A 572 -24.01 -80.77 -18.42
CA LEU A 572 -24.97 -81.46 -17.56
C LEU A 572 -25.85 -80.46 -16.78
N ASP A 573 -26.19 -79.34 -17.41
CA ASP A 573 -26.93 -78.22 -16.81
C ASP A 573 -28.39 -78.53 -16.45
N ARG A 574 -28.96 -79.61 -17.00
CA ARG A 574 -30.36 -80.01 -16.75
C ARG A 574 -30.52 -81.52 -16.68
N ILE A 575 -31.40 -81.96 -15.79
CA ILE A 575 -31.93 -83.34 -15.77
C ILE A 575 -33.29 -83.29 -16.46
N ASN A 576 -33.39 -83.81 -17.69
CA ASN A 576 -34.67 -84.00 -18.38
C ASN A 576 -34.78 -85.43 -18.90
N ARG A 577 -35.36 -86.32 -18.08
CA ARG A 577 -35.45 -87.75 -18.38
C ARG A 577 -36.81 -88.31 -18.02
N THR A 578 -37.38 -89.07 -18.94
CA THR A 578 -38.53 -89.93 -18.68
C THR A 578 -38.07 -91.37 -18.62
N PHE A 579 -38.43 -92.08 -17.56
CA PHE A 579 -38.05 -93.48 -17.34
C PHE A 579 -39.23 -94.31 -16.91
N SER A 580 -39.09 -95.62 -17.02
CA SER A 580 -40.13 -96.57 -16.69
C SER A 580 -39.89 -97.19 -15.31
N VAL A 581 -40.83 -96.96 -14.40
CA VAL A 581 -40.88 -97.61 -13.09
C VAL A 581 -41.63 -98.92 -13.22
N THR A 582 -40.98 -100.01 -12.83
CA THR A 582 -41.58 -101.32 -12.70
C THR A 582 -42.15 -101.46 -11.29
N ILE A 583 -43.45 -101.72 -11.23
CA ILE A 583 -44.23 -101.87 -10.00
C ILE A 583 -44.61 -103.35 -9.90
N ILE A 584 -44.12 -104.03 -8.87
CA ILE A 584 -44.53 -105.37 -8.52
C ILE A 584 -45.56 -105.26 -7.42
N HIS A 585 -46.77 -105.74 -7.68
CA HIS A 585 -47.91 -105.55 -6.80
C HIS A 585 -48.70 -106.84 -6.58
N GLY A 586 -49.37 -106.93 -5.44
CA GLY A 586 -50.12 -108.10 -5.01
C GLY A 586 -51.61 -107.81 -4.80
N HIS A 587 -52.35 -108.84 -4.41
CA HIS A 587 -53.75 -108.71 -4.00
C HIS A 587 -53.83 -108.27 -2.52
N PRO A 588 -54.73 -107.35 -2.13
CA PRO A 588 -54.84 -106.87 -0.74
C PRO A 588 -55.02 -108.00 0.29
N THR A 589 -55.74 -109.06 -0.07
CA THR A 589 -56.01 -110.21 0.81
C THR A 589 -54.92 -111.29 0.78
N PHE A 590 -54.28 -111.52 -0.37
CA PHE A 590 -53.35 -112.65 -0.56
C PHE A 590 -51.88 -112.27 -0.50
N GLY A 591 -51.59 -110.97 -0.34
CA GLY A 591 -50.22 -110.49 -0.17
C GLY A 591 -49.40 -110.55 -1.44
N CYS A 592 -48.09 -110.71 -1.25
CA CYS A 592 -47.06 -110.69 -2.29
C CYS A 592 -46.48 -112.09 -2.60
N GLY A 593 -47.31 -113.13 -2.52
CA GLY A 593 -46.88 -114.50 -2.85
C GLY A 593 -46.77 -114.74 -4.36
N ASP A 594 -45.87 -115.63 -4.79
CA ASP A 594 -45.49 -115.87 -6.20
C ASP A 594 -46.65 -116.15 -7.17
N LEU A 595 -47.76 -116.72 -6.68
CA LEU A 595 -48.97 -117.01 -7.48
C LEU A 595 -49.87 -115.78 -7.70
N TRP A 596 -49.66 -114.70 -6.93
CA TRP A 596 -50.56 -113.54 -6.84
C TRP A 596 -49.88 -112.21 -7.13
N THR A 597 -48.57 -112.21 -7.39
CA THR A 597 -47.81 -111.03 -7.82
C THR A 597 -48.01 -110.75 -9.31
N MET A 598 -48.23 -109.49 -9.65
CA MET A 598 -48.30 -108.99 -11.01
C MET A 598 -47.34 -107.82 -11.20
N THR A 599 -46.94 -107.58 -12.45
CA THR A 599 -46.01 -106.52 -12.81
C THR A 599 -46.70 -105.47 -13.67
N ALA A 600 -46.53 -104.21 -13.32
CA ALA A 600 -46.97 -103.06 -14.08
C ALA A 600 -45.81 -102.10 -14.34
N SER A 601 -45.93 -101.29 -15.38
CA SER A 601 -44.92 -100.33 -15.79
C SER A 601 -45.55 -98.95 -15.94
N ARG A 602 -44.94 -97.91 -15.35
CA ARG A 602 -45.41 -96.53 -15.41
C ARG A 602 -44.28 -95.57 -15.72
N SER A 603 -44.55 -94.58 -16.56
CA SER A 603 -43.56 -93.56 -16.90
C SER A 603 -43.52 -92.48 -15.83
N VAL A 604 -42.32 -92.10 -15.42
CA VAL A 604 -42.04 -90.98 -14.51
C VAL A 604 -41.06 -90.05 -15.21
N THR A 605 -41.30 -88.75 -15.13
CA THR A 605 -40.46 -87.71 -15.74
C THR A 605 -39.85 -86.85 -14.65
N ILE A 606 -38.54 -86.59 -14.74
CA ILE A 606 -37.80 -85.61 -13.95
C ILE A 606 -37.34 -84.51 -14.90
N ASN A 607 -37.63 -83.25 -14.58
CA ASN A 607 -37.26 -82.09 -15.39
C ASN A 607 -36.76 -80.95 -14.48
N GLU A 608 -35.50 -81.03 -14.07
CA GLU A 608 -34.89 -80.08 -13.15
C GLU A 608 -33.69 -79.38 -13.77
N THR A 609 -33.44 -78.14 -13.32
CA THR A 609 -32.28 -77.36 -13.71
C THR A 609 -31.20 -77.51 -12.65
N VAL A 610 -30.06 -78.07 -13.03
CA VAL A 610 -28.92 -78.32 -12.12
C VAL A 610 -27.99 -77.10 -12.08
N LEU A 611 -27.85 -76.40 -13.21
CA LEU A 611 -27.04 -75.18 -13.34
C LEU A 611 -27.86 -74.10 -14.06
N THR A 612 -27.84 -72.88 -13.53
CA THR A 612 -28.44 -71.72 -14.21
C THR A 612 -27.66 -71.36 -15.49
N SER A 613 -28.29 -70.66 -16.43
CA SER A 613 -27.61 -70.17 -17.64
C SER A 613 -26.38 -69.31 -17.34
N SER A 614 -26.41 -68.54 -16.24
CA SER A 614 -25.29 -67.72 -15.78
C SER A 614 -24.14 -68.59 -15.25
N GLN A 615 -24.43 -69.57 -14.39
CA GLN A 615 -23.42 -70.51 -13.91
C GLN A 615 -22.82 -71.33 -15.04
N LYS A 616 -23.62 -71.77 -16.01
CA LYS A 616 -23.14 -72.46 -17.21
C LYS A 616 -22.19 -71.59 -18.03
N ALA A 617 -22.53 -70.31 -18.24
CA ALA A 617 -21.68 -69.37 -18.94
C ALA A 617 -20.35 -69.14 -18.19
N GLN A 618 -20.41 -68.95 -16.87
CA GLN A 618 -19.22 -68.79 -16.02
C GLN A 618 -18.31 -70.03 -16.06
N LEU A 619 -18.86 -71.25 -16.04
CA LEU A 619 -18.09 -72.49 -16.14
C LEU A 619 -17.43 -72.65 -17.53
N LEU A 620 -18.12 -72.24 -18.60
CA LEU A 620 -17.56 -72.30 -19.96
C LEU A 620 -16.48 -71.24 -20.17
N GLU A 621 -16.70 -70.02 -19.69
CA GLU A 621 -15.71 -68.94 -19.71
C GLU A 621 -14.47 -69.31 -18.88
N ALA A 622 -14.66 -69.85 -17.68
CA ALA A 622 -13.57 -70.40 -16.89
C ALA A 622 -12.82 -71.49 -17.65
N ALA A 623 -13.53 -72.45 -18.28
CA ALA A 623 -12.89 -73.50 -19.07
C ALA A 623 -12.09 -72.96 -20.26
N ASP A 624 -12.59 -71.94 -20.95
CA ASP A 624 -11.90 -71.31 -22.07
C ASP A 624 -10.63 -70.58 -21.61
N ASN A 625 -10.61 -70.10 -20.36
CA ASN A 625 -9.52 -69.31 -19.78
C ASN A 625 -8.46 -70.14 -19.03
N VAL A 626 -8.77 -71.36 -18.56
CA VAL A 626 -7.82 -72.21 -17.80
C VAL A 626 -6.48 -72.42 -18.52
N LYS A 627 -6.49 -72.51 -19.86
CA LYS A 627 -5.28 -72.70 -20.68
C LYS A 627 -4.39 -71.45 -20.82
N TYR A 628 -4.93 -70.26 -20.54
CA TYR A 628 -4.23 -68.98 -20.60
C TYR A 628 -3.65 -68.56 -19.24
N ILE A 629 -4.04 -69.24 -18.16
CA ILE A 629 -3.35 -69.13 -16.88
C ILE A 629 -1.98 -69.77 -17.10
N GLU A 630 -0.88 -69.03 -17.02
CA GLU A 630 0.48 -69.57 -17.14
C GLU A 630 0.89 -70.31 -15.86
N GLU A 631 1.82 -71.29 -15.97
CA GLU A 631 2.46 -71.89 -14.78
C GLU A 631 3.01 -70.73 -13.97
N ALA A 632 2.82 -70.69 -12.65
CA ALA A 632 3.14 -69.51 -11.85
C ALA A 632 4.66 -69.23 -11.86
N ASP A 633 5.13 -68.64 -12.95
CA ASP A 633 6.44 -68.08 -13.19
C ASP A 633 6.20 -66.63 -13.60
N GLY A 634 5.94 -65.82 -12.59
CA GLY A 634 6.56 -64.51 -12.46
C GLY A 634 6.44 -63.52 -13.62
N ILE A 635 5.28 -63.36 -14.27
CA ILE A 635 5.01 -62.09 -14.97
C ILE A 635 4.47 -61.09 -13.94
N ARG A 636 5.39 -60.70 -13.07
CA ARG A 636 5.36 -59.48 -12.29
C ARG A 636 5.83 -58.38 -13.26
N ILE A 637 4.91 -57.64 -13.87
CA ILE A 637 5.15 -56.21 -13.93
C ILE A 637 4.76 -55.79 -12.52
N GLU A 638 5.74 -55.69 -11.61
CA GLU A 638 5.39 -55.45 -10.22
C GLU A 638 4.68 -54.11 -10.17
N ALA A 639 3.47 -54.04 -9.64
CA ALA A 639 2.92 -52.77 -9.20
C ALA A 639 3.94 -52.12 -8.22
N GLN A 640 4.68 -52.93 -7.47
CA GLN A 640 5.88 -52.56 -6.75
C GLN A 640 6.96 -51.86 -7.60
N ASP A 641 7.21 -52.23 -8.86
CA ASP A 641 8.18 -51.52 -9.74
C ASP A 641 7.69 -50.11 -10.07
N ILE A 642 6.37 -49.87 -10.08
CA ILE A 642 5.76 -48.54 -10.29
C ILE A 642 5.73 -47.76 -8.98
N VAL A 643 5.39 -48.41 -7.86
CA VAL A 643 5.42 -47.82 -6.51
C VAL A 643 6.85 -47.46 -6.10
N ASP A 644 7.84 -48.29 -6.41
CA ASP A 644 9.27 -48.05 -6.17
C ASP A 644 9.85 -46.95 -7.08
N GLN A 645 9.11 -46.48 -8.08
CA GLN A 645 9.43 -45.28 -8.88
C GLN A 645 8.81 -44.00 -8.29
N LEU A 646 7.99 -44.11 -7.23
CA LEU A 646 7.39 -42.98 -6.52
C LEU A 646 8.15 -42.68 -5.21
N PRO A 647 8.16 -41.43 -4.73
CA PRO A 647 8.71 -41.08 -3.41
C PRO A 647 7.94 -41.75 -2.27
N THR A 648 8.63 -42.13 -1.18
CA THR A 648 7.99 -42.73 0.02
C THR A 648 7.29 -41.68 0.89
N VAL A 649 6.38 -42.11 1.76
CA VAL A 649 5.68 -41.22 2.71
C VAL A 649 6.65 -40.50 3.65
N GLU A 650 7.67 -41.19 4.19
CA GLU A 650 8.70 -40.57 5.04
C GLU A 650 9.54 -39.53 4.28
N GLU A 651 9.79 -39.74 2.99
CA GLU A 651 10.49 -38.77 2.15
C GLU A 651 9.64 -37.53 1.83
N LEU A 652 8.33 -37.71 1.68
CA LEU A 652 7.37 -36.62 1.52
C LEU A 652 7.18 -35.84 2.84
N GLU A 653 7.21 -36.51 4.00
CA GLU A 653 7.20 -35.86 5.31
C GLU A 653 8.52 -35.10 5.58
N GLY A 654 9.67 -35.68 5.23
CA GLY A 654 10.95 -34.98 5.30
C GLY A 654 11.02 -33.76 4.36
N LEU A 655 10.32 -33.80 3.22
CA LEU A 655 10.14 -32.63 2.36
C LEU A 655 9.33 -31.54 3.08
N LYS A 656 8.28 -31.91 3.82
CA LYS A 656 7.48 -30.96 4.62
C LYS A 656 8.30 -30.29 5.73
N ASP A 657 9.13 -31.04 6.44
CA ASP A 657 10.00 -30.49 7.49
C ASP A 657 11.05 -29.52 6.93
N ASN A 658 11.65 -29.86 5.78
CA ASN A 658 12.58 -28.96 5.07
C ASN A 658 11.88 -27.70 4.56
N VAL A 659 10.60 -27.81 4.20
CA VAL A 659 9.76 -26.70 3.75
C VAL A 659 9.38 -25.77 4.91
N GLU A 660 9.07 -26.28 6.10
CA GLU A 660 8.83 -25.45 7.29
C GLU A 660 10.10 -24.69 7.70
N ALA A 661 11.27 -25.34 7.61
CA ALA A 661 12.57 -24.68 7.79
C ALA A 661 12.81 -23.58 6.73
N CYS A 662 12.45 -23.86 5.47
CA CYS A 662 12.49 -22.90 4.38
C CYS A 662 11.54 -21.70 4.61
N VAL A 663 10.32 -21.92 5.11
CA VAL A 663 9.38 -20.84 5.47
C VAL A 663 9.99 -19.93 6.53
N GLN A 664 10.67 -20.49 7.54
CA GLN A 664 11.39 -19.69 8.53
C GLN A 664 12.55 -18.91 7.92
N GLU A 665 13.29 -19.50 6.98
CA GLU A 665 14.40 -18.83 6.30
C GLU A 665 13.92 -17.71 5.36
N LEU A 666 12.82 -17.90 4.63
CA LEU A 666 12.16 -16.85 3.84
C LEU A 666 11.66 -15.71 4.73
N THR A 667 11.03 -16.04 5.86
CA THR A 667 10.45 -15.05 6.79
C THR A 667 11.53 -14.17 7.41
N ASN A 668 12.65 -14.77 7.79
CA ASN A 668 13.75 -14.07 8.47
C ASN A 668 14.77 -13.47 7.51
N GLY A 669 14.94 -14.07 6.33
CA GLY A 669 15.96 -13.70 5.36
C GLY A 669 15.53 -12.59 4.42
N ILE A 670 14.25 -12.48 4.07
CA ILE A 670 13.77 -11.39 3.20
C ILE A 670 13.76 -10.08 3.98
N GLY A 671 14.63 -9.15 3.59
CA GLY A 671 14.64 -7.78 4.10
C GLY A 671 13.70 -6.85 3.32
N GLY A 672 13.44 -7.16 2.05
CA GLY A 672 12.61 -6.35 1.17
C GLY A 672 12.88 -6.65 -0.31
N ALA A 673 12.35 -5.79 -1.16
CA ALA A 673 12.45 -5.88 -2.61
C ALA A 673 12.53 -4.50 -3.23
N GLY A 674 12.93 -4.42 -4.48
CA GLY A 674 13.01 -3.15 -5.17
C GLY A 674 13.26 -3.27 -6.65
N PHE A 675 13.40 -2.12 -7.29
CA PHE A 675 13.88 -2.03 -8.64
C PHE A 675 14.76 -0.79 -8.81
N THR A 676 15.67 -0.86 -9.76
CA THR A 676 16.42 0.26 -10.28
C THR A 676 15.99 0.51 -11.72
N TYR A 677 15.59 1.74 -12.03
CA TYR A 677 15.29 2.20 -13.38
C TYR A 677 16.41 3.12 -13.86
N ASN A 678 17.11 2.70 -14.91
CA ASN A 678 18.20 3.48 -15.49
C ASN A 678 17.64 4.51 -16.49
N HIS A 679 17.95 5.78 -16.29
CA HIS A 679 17.38 6.86 -17.10
C HIS A 679 17.97 6.94 -18.51
N ASP A 680 19.20 6.45 -18.72
CA ASP A 680 19.87 6.43 -20.02
C ASP A 680 19.39 5.27 -20.89
N THR A 681 19.38 4.05 -20.34
CA THR A 681 18.99 2.84 -21.08
C THR A 681 17.49 2.61 -21.10
N LYS A 682 16.73 3.25 -20.20
CA LYS A 682 15.28 3.05 -19.99
C LYS A 682 14.92 1.63 -19.57
N GLU A 683 15.86 0.91 -18.96
CA GLU A 683 15.68 -0.47 -18.50
C GLU A 683 15.38 -0.54 -17.00
N PHE A 684 14.57 -1.52 -16.60
CA PHE A 684 14.28 -1.86 -15.21
C PHE A 684 15.07 -3.10 -14.80
N ALA A 685 15.81 -3.01 -13.70
CA ALA A 685 16.44 -4.15 -13.03
C ALA A 685 15.74 -4.35 -11.67
N HIS A 686 15.05 -5.48 -11.50
CA HIS A 686 14.38 -5.81 -10.24
C HIS A 686 15.33 -6.57 -9.34
N PHE A 687 15.22 -6.36 -8.03
CA PHE A 687 16.04 -7.06 -7.05
C PHE A 687 15.24 -7.40 -5.80
N ILE A 688 15.76 -8.39 -5.06
CA ILE A 688 15.30 -8.75 -3.72
C ILE A 688 16.48 -8.65 -2.75
N ILE A 689 16.18 -8.32 -1.50
CA ILE A 689 17.18 -8.23 -0.43
C ILE A 689 17.02 -9.49 0.43
N ILE A 690 17.97 -10.41 0.33
CA ILE A 690 18.01 -11.65 1.13
C ILE A 690 19.25 -11.60 2.03
N ASN A 691 19.06 -11.73 3.34
CA ASN A 691 20.13 -11.70 4.35
C ASN A 691 21.03 -10.45 4.25
N GLY A 692 20.46 -9.33 3.79
CA GLY A 692 21.17 -8.06 3.58
C GLY A 692 21.92 -7.94 2.25
N GLU A 693 21.85 -8.95 1.37
CA GLU A 693 22.45 -8.92 0.03
C GLU A 693 21.39 -8.68 -1.06
N GLU A 694 21.66 -7.78 -1.99
CA GLU A 694 20.81 -7.54 -3.17
C GLU A 694 21.07 -8.60 -4.24
N LYS A 695 19.99 -9.23 -4.70
CA LYS A 695 20.01 -10.22 -5.78
C LYS A 695 19.06 -9.79 -6.89
N GLU A 696 19.57 -9.69 -8.11
CA GLU A 696 18.78 -9.36 -9.29
C GLU A 696 17.83 -10.51 -9.66
N VAL A 697 16.58 -10.19 -9.95
CA VAL A 697 15.51 -11.15 -10.28
C VAL A 697 14.67 -10.67 -11.47
N GLY A 698 13.78 -11.54 -11.97
CA GLY A 698 12.78 -11.17 -12.99
C GLY A 698 11.80 -10.11 -12.49
N SER A 699 11.02 -9.52 -13.40
CA SER A 699 10.01 -8.48 -13.06
C SER A 699 8.87 -9.03 -12.21
N PHE A 700 8.45 -8.27 -11.19
CA PHE A 700 7.33 -8.60 -10.31
C PHE A 700 6.82 -7.32 -9.61
N ASN A 701 5.66 -7.40 -8.97
CA ASN A 701 5.11 -6.32 -8.14
C ASN A 701 5.77 -6.33 -6.75
N ILE A 702 6.56 -5.28 -6.45
CA ILE A 702 7.30 -5.16 -5.19
C ILE A 702 6.42 -4.97 -3.93
N PHE A 703 5.12 -4.67 -4.11
CA PHE A 703 4.13 -4.57 -3.03
C PHE A 703 3.18 -5.78 -2.98
N ASP A 704 3.47 -6.86 -3.72
CA ASP A 704 2.73 -8.11 -3.65
C ASP A 704 3.53 -9.16 -2.89
N LYS A 705 2.95 -9.60 -1.75
CA LYS A 705 3.54 -10.61 -0.88
C LYS A 705 3.77 -11.94 -1.58
N ASN A 706 2.82 -12.41 -2.40
CA ASN A 706 2.89 -13.71 -3.04
C ASN A 706 3.94 -13.70 -4.16
N GLU A 707 3.98 -12.65 -4.98
CA GLU A 707 5.00 -12.52 -6.02
C GLU A 707 6.41 -12.41 -5.42
N LEU A 708 6.58 -11.63 -4.34
CA LEU A 708 7.86 -11.53 -3.62
C LEU A 708 8.35 -12.89 -3.10
N ILE A 709 7.45 -13.68 -2.52
CA ILE A 709 7.77 -15.05 -2.07
C ILE A 709 8.17 -15.92 -3.26
N GLU A 710 7.44 -15.85 -4.38
CA GLU A 710 7.71 -16.66 -5.57
C GLU A 710 9.10 -16.38 -6.16
N VAL A 711 9.49 -15.11 -6.31
CA VAL A 711 10.80 -14.74 -6.86
C VAL A 711 11.96 -14.95 -5.89
N SER A 712 11.70 -14.97 -4.57
CA SER A 712 12.73 -15.17 -3.55
C SER A 712 13.11 -16.63 -3.32
N ARG A 713 12.18 -17.56 -3.56
CA ARG A 713 12.38 -18.99 -3.31
C ARG A 713 13.57 -19.63 -4.06
N PRO A 714 13.81 -19.36 -5.36
CA PRO A 714 14.95 -19.93 -6.08
C PRO A 714 16.30 -19.47 -5.53
N GLU A 715 16.32 -18.32 -4.87
CA GLU A 715 17.53 -17.67 -4.37
C GLU A 715 17.94 -18.11 -2.96
N ILE A 716 17.10 -18.90 -2.29
CA ILE A 716 17.34 -19.51 -0.98
C ILE A 716 17.45 -21.03 -1.18
N GLY A 717 18.65 -21.58 -0.91
CA GLY A 717 19.09 -22.89 -1.44
C GLY A 717 18.08 -24.03 -1.33
N ASP A 718 17.48 -24.23 -0.15
CA ASP A 718 16.59 -25.36 0.14
C ASP A 718 15.09 -25.04 -0.07
N CYS A 719 14.74 -23.86 -0.58
CA CYS A 719 13.35 -23.39 -0.73
C CYS A 719 12.66 -23.70 -2.08
N ASN A 720 13.37 -24.34 -3.00
CA ASN A 720 12.81 -24.75 -4.29
C ASN A 720 12.05 -26.09 -4.16
N ALA A 721 10.84 -26.05 -3.61
CA ALA A 721 10.03 -27.26 -3.39
C ALA A 721 9.77 -28.04 -4.69
N ASN A 722 9.62 -27.36 -5.83
CA ASN A 722 9.48 -28.02 -7.13
C ASN A 722 10.78 -28.74 -7.56
N GLY A 723 11.93 -28.10 -7.33
CA GLY A 723 13.24 -28.72 -7.56
C GLY A 723 13.50 -29.91 -6.63
N ALA A 724 13.15 -29.77 -5.35
CA ALA A 724 13.29 -30.82 -4.34
C ALA A 724 12.35 -32.01 -4.61
N LEU A 725 11.09 -31.75 -4.98
CA LEU A 725 10.12 -32.77 -5.38
C LEU A 725 10.56 -33.47 -6.67
N ASN A 726 11.00 -32.72 -7.69
CA ASN A 726 11.52 -33.31 -8.93
C ASN A 726 12.77 -34.16 -8.67
N LYS A 727 13.65 -33.72 -7.77
CA LYS A 727 14.82 -34.49 -7.36
C LYS A 727 14.41 -35.76 -6.62
N LEU A 728 13.45 -35.69 -5.70
CA LEU A 728 12.87 -36.85 -5.02
C LEU A 728 12.26 -37.85 -6.02
N MET A 729 11.55 -37.37 -7.03
CA MET A 729 11.00 -38.20 -8.10
C MET A 729 12.11 -38.85 -8.96
N GLU A 730 13.18 -38.12 -9.29
CA GLU A 730 14.31 -38.67 -10.05
C GLU A 730 15.13 -39.67 -9.21
N ASP A 731 15.34 -39.39 -7.92
CA ASP A 731 16.01 -40.28 -6.98
C ASP A 731 15.19 -41.57 -6.77
N ALA A 732 13.86 -41.47 -6.67
CA ALA A 732 12.96 -42.62 -6.64
C ALA A 732 13.11 -43.49 -7.90
N LYS A 733 13.03 -42.91 -9.11
CA LYS A 733 13.27 -43.63 -10.37
C LYS A 733 14.67 -44.24 -10.49
N ALA A 734 15.68 -43.60 -9.89
CA ALA A 734 17.06 -44.07 -9.92
C ALA A 734 17.27 -45.29 -9.01
N ARG A 735 16.59 -45.36 -7.86
CA ARG A 735 16.62 -46.52 -6.95
C ARG A 735 16.10 -47.78 -7.63
N THR A 736 15.03 -47.66 -8.41
CA THR A 736 14.44 -48.79 -9.15
C THR A 736 15.40 -49.36 -10.20
N LYS A 737 16.24 -48.52 -10.83
CA LYS A 737 17.27 -48.96 -11.79
C LYS A 737 18.49 -49.65 -11.17
N GLN A 738 18.71 -49.54 -9.86
CA GLN A 738 19.80 -50.23 -9.16
C GLN A 738 19.37 -51.58 -8.57
N ASN A 739 18.06 -51.78 -8.36
CA ASN A 739 17.48 -53.00 -7.80
C ASN A 739 16.98 -54.01 -8.85
N GLN A 740 17.00 -53.63 -10.14
CA GLN A 740 16.87 -54.52 -11.30
C GLN A 740 18.25 -54.92 -11.83
#